data_AF-A0A8J9ZJS4-F1
#
_entry.id   AF-A0A8J9ZJS4-F1
#
_cell.length_a   1.000
_cell.length_b   1.000
_cell.length_c   1.000
_cell.angle_alpha   90.00
_cell.angle_beta   90.00
_cell.angle_gamma   90.00
#
_symmetry.space_group_name_H-M   'P 1'
#
loop_
_entity.id
_entity.type
_entity.pdbx_description
1 polymer ?
#
loop_
_entity_poly.entity_id
_entity_poly.type
_entity_poly.pdbx_seq_one_letter_code
_entity_poly.pdbx_strand_id
1 'polypeptide(L)'
;MWTVMISTFLLTISAGGATAQDNKGTEFILTFPENLQRHQHDPTLFITTQSLTGATVTITLPSTGFTTTVTEVDVDRVAVELRGSVKSYKAIHVTSDVEIIIYGVFAEWASSDAYLALPTDVLGTEYFVPSATTNPGYPSEFAVVGVHDGTTVTITPTQSVTFEGNTYAAGDTFLVELERFGTLQVQSAQDLTGSKITANKPVTVLSGSMFAVVGNGQSGSGDYLVEMIPPVDTWGKEFVTAPLTIRTAGDLFRVVAARDNTQITVTNRNPRTLNAGEFWEFEAGSNEYLHVTSSEPVLLVQYSKTAAADGKTADPFLAVIPPVAQFEADYTFSTIDLINDNNAATTHHVNLVIKSADKAGLLFDGQPLPSNTDWHAVPGTTYEATDLTFSAGTHTASHASPIATFGLFSYGYTAYEAYGYPGGLRLGQISAPCSVTPMWQNDRVDNDCDGRVDEELLNGVDDDGDGLIDEDIASTCRDTDVVFVVDRSSSIGLSNFNLAKQYIVDTLQCFSDVGARVGVGYTMFDCVPETILNLGKYTSDDTALPGIIHYQMKFGGLSRISLAIRHMKSTSDFRDGSVRAAVILTDGYPQSDSNGQTTGDYVADADAARNAGIELYSVAIGRNGQVDDSALQAIAGSGANVFDSSDPCALASRILEALSCA
;
A
#
# COMPACT_ATOMS: atom_id res chain seq x y z
N MET A 1 40.83 -27.94 33.29
CA MET A 1 40.42 -26.53 33.36
C MET A 1 39.64 -26.25 32.10
N TRP A 2 38.34 -26.05 32.26
CA TRP A 2 37.39 -25.76 31.19
C TRP A 2 37.43 -24.26 30.90
N THR A 3 37.51 -23.88 29.62
CA THR A 3 37.22 -22.51 29.20
C THR A 3 36.02 -22.60 28.26
N VAL A 4 34.88 -22.17 28.77
CA VAL A 4 33.59 -22.14 28.08
C VAL A 4 33.63 -20.97 27.09
N MET A 5 33.53 -21.24 25.79
CA MET A 5 33.13 -20.24 24.81
C MET A 5 31.62 -20.05 24.90
N ILE A 6 31.19 -18.91 25.43
CA ILE A 6 29.81 -18.44 25.29
C ILE A 6 29.75 -17.70 23.95
N SER A 7 29.20 -18.35 22.93
CA SER A 7 28.81 -17.71 21.68
C SER A 7 27.47 -17.05 21.91
N THR A 8 27.46 -15.74 22.18
CA THR A 8 26.25 -14.94 22.20
C THR A 8 25.80 -14.74 20.76
N PHE A 9 24.81 -15.52 20.33
CA PHE A 9 24.05 -15.24 19.11
C PHE A 9 23.19 -14.00 19.40
N LEU A 10 23.63 -12.84 18.92
CA LEU A 10 22.78 -11.65 18.85
C LEU A 10 21.76 -11.89 17.73
N LEU A 11 20.54 -12.22 18.13
CA LEU A 11 19.38 -12.19 17.25
C LEU A 11 19.15 -10.72 16.88
N THR A 12 19.58 -10.30 15.70
CA THR A 12 19.17 -9.01 15.13
C THR A 12 17.75 -9.18 14.65
N ILE A 13 16.79 -8.73 15.47
CA ILE A 13 15.44 -8.44 15.01
C ILE A 13 15.58 -7.23 14.10
N SER A 14 15.45 -7.44 12.79
CA SER A 14 15.28 -6.35 11.83
C SER A 14 13.86 -5.81 11.99
N ALA A 15 13.68 -4.78 12.81
CA ALA A 15 12.59 -3.86 12.59
C ALA A 15 12.97 -3.07 11.33
N GLY A 16 12.45 -3.48 10.17
CA GLY A 16 12.53 -2.65 8.97
C GLY A 16 11.76 -1.37 9.25
N GLY A 17 12.31 -0.22 8.86
CA GLY A 17 11.58 1.03 8.93
C GLY A 17 10.28 0.87 8.14
N ALA A 18 9.15 1.08 8.81
CA ALA A 18 7.83 0.93 8.19
C ALA A 18 7.72 1.90 7.01
N THR A 19 7.53 1.35 5.81
CA THR A 19 6.91 2.04 4.68
C THR A 19 5.45 2.32 5.05
N ALA A 20 4.86 3.38 4.49
CA ALA A 20 3.44 3.66 4.72
C ALA A 20 2.62 2.43 4.30
N GLN A 21 1.81 1.90 5.21
CA GLN A 21 0.97 0.73 4.92
C GLN A 21 -0.22 1.20 4.07
N ASP A 22 -0.43 0.63 2.87
CA ASP A 22 -1.66 0.73 2.08
C ASP A 22 -1.71 -0.31 0.95
N ASN A 23 -2.64 -0.15 0.01
CA ASN A 23 -2.74 -0.99 -1.17
C ASN A 23 -1.70 -0.68 -2.27
N LYS A 24 -0.79 0.28 -2.04
CA LYS A 24 0.36 0.59 -2.90
C LYS A 24 1.59 -0.09 -2.30
N GLY A 25 2.43 -0.63 -3.15
CA GLY A 25 3.64 -1.28 -2.65
C GLY A 25 4.61 -1.65 -3.75
N THR A 26 5.76 -2.20 -3.34
CA THR A 26 6.85 -2.57 -4.25
C THR A 26 6.97 -4.08 -4.43
N GLU A 27 6.29 -4.89 -3.62
CA GLU A 27 6.30 -6.35 -3.72
C GLU A 27 4.91 -6.96 -3.48
N PHE A 28 4.48 -7.84 -4.39
CA PHE A 28 3.21 -8.55 -4.32
C PHE A 28 3.44 -10.03 -4.58
N ILE A 29 2.73 -10.89 -3.82
CA ILE A 29 2.70 -12.33 -4.05
C ILE A 29 1.24 -12.80 -4.05
N LEU A 30 0.71 -13.09 -5.24
CA LEU A 30 -0.72 -13.34 -5.49
C LEU A 30 -0.93 -14.60 -6.34
N THR A 31 -2.18 -14.98 -6.60
CA THR A 31 -2.54 -16.16 -7.42
C THR A 31 -4.00 -16.04 -7.90
N PHE A 32 -4.51 -17.05 -8.61
CA PHE A 32 -5.91 -17.11 -9.05
C PHE A 32 -6.56 -18.41 -8.58
N PRO A 33 -7.64 -18.35 -7.78
CA PRO A 33 -8.52 -19.50 -7.54
C PRO A 33 -9.10 -20.08 -8.84
N GLU A 34 -9.68 -21.28 -8.77
CA GLU A 34 -10.18 -22.01 -9.93
C GLU A 34 -11.38 -21.30 -10.57
N ASN A 35 -11.20 -20.85 -11.82
CA ASN A 35 -12.30 -20.35 -12.64
C ASN A 35 -12.80 -21.48 -13.58
N LEU A 36 -13.94 -21.29 -14.24
CA LEU A 36 -14.47 -22.21 -15.24
C LEU A 36 -13.43 -22.53 -16.32
N GLN A 37 -13.16 -23.82 -16.49
CA GLN A 37 -12.11 -24.35 -17.38
C GLN A 37 -12.55 -24.42 -18.85
N ARG A 38 -13.04 -23.29 -19.39
CA ARG A 38 -13.38 -23.19 -20.83
C ARG A 38 -12.10 -23.07 -21.68
N HIS A 39 -11.00 -22.60 -21.08
CA HIS A 39 -9.67 -22.47 -21.68
C HIS A 39 -9.66 -21.56 -22.92
N GLN A 40 -10.42 -20.45 -22.87
CA GLN A 40 -10.44 -19.49 -23.98
C GLN A 40 -9.57 -18.26 -23.70
N HIS A 41 -9.40 -17.92 -22.43
CA HIS A 41 -8.64 -16.75 -21.99
C HIS A 41 -7.70 -17.06 -20.81
N ASP A 42 -6.63 -16.27 -20.77
CA ASP A 42 -5.63 -16.27 -19.70
C ASP A 42 -5.96 -15.15 -18.70
N PRO A 43 -5.65 -15.30 -17.40
CA PRO A 43 -5.74 -14.19 -16.45
C PRO A 43 -4.79 -13.04 -16.82
N THR A 44 -5.15 -11.82 -16.43
CA THR A 44 -4.40 -10.60 -16.72
C THR A 44 -4.09 -9.85 -15.44
N LEU A 45 -2.89 -9.27 -15.36
CA LEU A 45 -2.54 -8.29 -14.32
C LEU A 45 -2.55 -6.89 -14.92
N PHE A 46 -3.33 -5.99 -14.31
CA PHE A 46 -3.28 -4.55 -14.61
C PHE A 46 -2.52 -3.83 -13.50
N ILE A 47 -1.49 -3.08 -13.88
CA ILE A 47 -0.64 -2.37 -12.93
C ILE A 47 -0.71 -0.88 -13.21
N THR A 48 -0.95 -0.10 -12.16
CA THR A 48 -0.97 1.36 -12.22
C THR A 48 -0.10 1.95 -11.11
N THR A 49 0.24 3.24 -11.22
CA THR A 49 1.07 3.95 -10.25
C THR A 49 0.76 5.44 -10.26
N GLN A 50 0.98 6.09 -9.12
CA GLN A 50 0.95 7.54 -9.00
C GLN A 50 2.23 8.19 -9.53
N SER A 51 3.28 7.41 -9.79
CA SER A 51 4.59 7.94 -10.19
C SER A 51 4.55 8.54 -11.61
N LEU A 52 5.08 9.76 -11.75
CA LEU A 52 5.25 10.45 -13.03
C LEU A 52 6.51 9.98 -13.79
N THR A 53 7.35 9.17 -13.15
CA THR A 53 8.51 8.53 -13.79
C THR A 53 8.16 7.11 -14.22
N GLY A 54 8.75 6.64 -15.33
CA GLY A 54 8.49 5.28 -15.80
C GLY A 54 8.87 4.24 -14.74
N ALA A 55 7.93 3.33 -14.43
CA ALA A 55 8.13 2.24 -13.49
C ALA A 55 8.76 1.02 -14.17
N THR A 56 9.69 0.35 -13.47
CA THR A 56 10.25 -0.94 -13.87
C THR A 56 9.58 -2.05 -13.06
N VAL A 57 8.43 -2.52 -13.55
CA VAL A 57 7.70 -3.60 -12.90
C VAL A 57 8.15 -4.95 -13.44
N THR A 58 8.66 -5.83 -12.59
CA THR A 58 9.09 -7.19 -12.94
C THR A 58 8.07 -8.21 -12.43
N ILE A 59 7.57 -9.04 -13.34
CA ILE A 59 6.60 -10.09 -13.04
C ILE A 59 7.28 -11.43 -13.27
N THR A 60 7.26 -12.29 -12.25
CA THR A 60 7.86 -13.63 -12.27
C THR A 60 6.81 -14.68 -11.94
N LEU A 61 6.80 -15.77 -12.72
CA LEU A 61 6.00 -16.97 -12.46
C LEU A 61 6.93 -18.07 -11.92
N PRO A 62 7.00 -18.31 -10.59
CA PRO A 62 7.98 -19.22 -10.01
C PRO A 62 7.85 -20.67 -10.51
N SER A 63 6.65 -21.12 -10.88
CA SER A 63 6.40 -22.47 -11.41
C SER A 63 7.08 -22.74 -12.75
N THR A 64 7.28 -21.71 -13.57
CA THR A 64 7.83 -21.83 -14.94
C THR A 64 9.18 -21.14 -15.10
N GLY A 65 9.52 -20.21 -14.19
CA GLY A 65 10.67 -19.32 -14.33
C GLY A 65 10.48 -18.23 -15.39
N PHE A 66 9.25 -18.00 -15.85
CA PHE A 66 8.94 -16.88 -16.75
C PHE A 66 9.14 -15.55 -16.02
N THR A 67 9.75 -14.58 -16.70
CA THR A 67 9.94 -13.22 -16.20
C THR A 67 9.73 -12.21 -17.33
N THR A 68 9.03 -11.11 -17.04
CA THR A 68 8.81 -9.99 -17.97
C THR A 68 8.82 -8.65 -17.24
N THR A 69 8.95 -7.56 -18.00
CA THR A 69 8.91 -6.18 -17.48
C THR A 69 7.90 -5.34 -18.25
N VAL A 70 6.68 -5.20 -17.72
CA VAL A 70 5.53 -4.51 -18.33
C VAL A 70 4.52 -4.06 -17.26
N THR A 71 3.65 -3.11 -17.61
CA THR A 71 2.57 -2.60 -16.74
C THR A 71 1.23 -3.31 -16.96
N GLU A 72 1.13 -4.18 -17.97
CA GLU A 72 -0.02 -5.02 -18.25
C GLU A 72 0.46 -6.32 -18.87
N VAL A 73 -0.03 -7.47 -18.38
CA VAL A 73 0.38 -8.78 -18.91
C VAL A 73 -0.68 -9.85 -18.75
N ASP A 74 -0.91 -10.61 -19.82
CA ASP A 74 -1.59 -11.89 -19.75
C ASP A 74 -0.63 -12.96 -19.21
N VAL A 75 -1.00 -13.60 -18.12
CA VAL A 75 -0.21 -14.66 -17.48
C VAL A 75 -0.74 -16.03 -17.87
N ASP A 76 0.16 -16.95 -18.21
CA ASP A 76 -0.22 -18.33 -18.58
C ASP A 76 -1.11 -18.96 -17.51
N ARG A 77 -2.37 -19.23 -17.84
CA ARG A 77 -3.35 -19.82 -16.94
C ARG A 77 -2.84 -21.10 -16.29
N VAL A 78 -2.13 -21.95 -17.03
CA VAL A 78 -1.61 -23.22 -16.50
C VAL A 78 -0.60 -22.97 -15.38
N ALA A 79 0.14 -21.87 -15.43
CA ALA A 79 1.15 -21.53 -14.45
C ALA A 79 0.56 -20.94 -13.16
N VAL A 80 -0.63 -20.31 -13.21
CA VAL A 80 -1.14 -19.45 -12.12
C VAL A 80 -2.50 -19.87 -11.54
N GLU A 81 -3.36 -20.56 -12.31
CA GLU A 81 -4.70 -20.98 -11.85
C GLU A 81 -4.61 -22.20 -10.93
N LEU A 82 -5.08 -22.07 -9.70
CA LEU A 82 -5.25 -23.17 -8.75
C LEU A 82 -6.39 -24.09 -9.20
N ARG A 83 -6.30 -25.37 -8.86
CA ARG A 83 -7.32 -26.37 -9.23
C ARG A 83 -7.51 -27.40 -8.15
N GLY A 84 -8.76 -27.67 -7.82
CA GLY A 84 -9.14 -28.61 -6.78
C GLY A 84 -8.69 -28.18 -5.39
N SER A 85 -8.74 -29.12 -4.44
CA SER A 85 -8.35 -28.90 -3.04
C SER A 85 -6.99 -29.51 -2.72
N VAL A 86 -5.91 -28.89 -3.20
CA VAL A 86 -4.54 -29.40 -3.07
C VAL A 86 -3.52 -28.27 -2.90
N LYS A 87 -2.29 -28.62 -2.51
CA LYS A 87 -1.14 -27.72 -2.64
C LYS A 87 -0.64 -27.64 -4.08
N SER A 88 -0.05 -26.51 -4.43
CA SER A 88 0.69 -26.30 -5.67
C SER A 88 1.77 -25.21 -5.51
N TYR A 89 2.33 -24.70 -6.61
CA TYR A 89 3.36 -23.66 -6.65
C TYR A 89 2.99 -22.59 -7.68
N LYS A 90 1.73 -22.14 -7.66
CA LYS A 90 1.14 -21.29 -8.70
C LYS A 90 1.00 -19.82 -8.27
N ALA A 91 2.00 -19.33 -7.55
CA ALA A 91 2.07 -17.92 -7.20
C ALA A 91 2.50 -17.08 -8.40
N ILE A 92 2.19 -15.79 -8.35
CA ILE A 92 2.75 -14.74 -9.20
C ILE A 92 3.50 -13.80 -8.27
N HIS A 93 4.76 -13.52 -8.59
CA HIS A 93 5.60 -12.60 -7.83
C HIS A 93 5.81 -11.34 -8.66
N VAL A 94 5.36 -10.20 -8.14
CA VAL A 94 5.55 -8.90 -8.79
C VAL A 94 6.45 -8.04 -7.90
N THR A 95 7.46 -7.43 -8.49
CA THR A 95 8.33 -6.45 -7.83
C THR A 95 8.43 -5.19 -8.66
N SER A 96 8.55 -4.04 -8.02
CA SER A 96 8.68 -2.75 -8.70
C SER A 96 9.73 -1.89 -8.00
N ASP A 97 10.38 -1.03 -8.77
CA ASP A 97 11.26 0.03 -8.25
C ASP A 97 10.46 1.19 -7.63
N VAL A 98 9.19 1.34 -8.02
CA VAL A 98 8.25 2.32 -7.49
C VAL A 98 7.04 1.66 -6.82
N GLU A 99 6.33 2.37 -5.95
CA GLU A 99 5.03 1.90 -5.47
C GLU A 99 4.00 1.80 -6.61
N ILE A 100 3.39 0.62 -6.72
CA ILE A 100 2.40 0.29 -7.73
C ILE A 100 1.14 -0.26 -7.07
N ILE A 101 0.05 -0.27 -7.82
CA ILE A 101 -1.23 -0.86 -7.48
C ILE A 101 -1.53 -1.92 -8.53
N ILE A 102 -1.98 -3.10 -8.10
CA ILE A 102 -2.21 -4.23 -8.99
C ILE A 102 -3.66 -4.71 -8.88
N TYR A 103 -4.29 -4.90 -10.04
CA TYR A 103 -5.58 -5.58 -10.16
C TYR A 103 -5.37 -6.94 -10.83
N GLY A 104 -5.80 -8.00 -10.15
CA GLY A 104 -5.81 -9.35 -10.70
C GLY A 104 -7.15 -9.64 -11.37
N VAL A 105 -7.13 -9.95 -12.66
CA VAL A 105 -8.34 -10.14 -13.46
C VAL A 105 -8.33 -11.55 -14.02
N PHE A 106 -9.38 -12.31 -13.74
CA PHE A 106 -9.55 -13.60 -14.38
C PHE A 106 -10.82 -13.61 -15.21
N ALA A 107 -10.70 -13.02 -16.40
CA ALA A 107 -11.80 -13.01 -17.36
C ALA A 107 -11.78 -14.26 -18.24
N GLU A 108 -12.77 -15.12 -18.08
CA GLU A 108 -13.09 -16.21 -18.99
C GLU A 108 -14.47 -15.92 -19.60
N TRP A 109 -14.74 -16.40 -20.82
CA TRP A 109 -16.00 -16.10 -21.51
C TRP A 109 -17.21 -16.30 -20.59
N ALA A 110 -17.95 -15.26 -20.20
CA ALA A 110 -19.09 -15.33 -19.26
C ALA A 110 -18.74 -16.01 -17.91
N SER A 111 -17.57 -15.68 -17.36
CA SER A 111 -17.04 -16.11 -16.07
C SER A 111 -15.82 -15.23 -15.68
N SER A 112 -16.06 -14.01 -15.20
CA SER A 112 -15.07 -12.99 -14.91
C SER A 112 -15.35 -12.28 -13.59
N ASP A 113 -14.29 -12.04 -12.82
CA ASP A 113 -14.28 -11.07 -11.73
C ASP A 113 -12.83 -10.61 -11.52
N ALA A 114 -12.63 -9.59 -10.70
CA ALA A 114 -11.33 -9.01 -10.44
C ALA A 114 -11.18 -8.55 -8.99
N TYR A 115 -9.94 -8.53 -8.52
CA TYR A 115 -9.61 -8.12 -7.15
C TYR A 115 -8.50 -7.08 -7.12
N LEU A 116 -8.50 -6.25 -6.07
CA LEU A 116 -7.36 -5.39 -5.72
C LEU A 116 -6.33 -6.24 -4.97
N ALA A 117 -5.13 -6.39 -5.53
CA ALA A 117 -4.07 -7.12 -4.84
C ALA A 117 -3.45 -6.28 -3.72
N LEU A 118 -3.16 -6.91 -2.58
CA LEU A 118 -2.50 -6.24 -1.46
C LEU A 118 -0.99 -6.57 -1.44
N PRO A 119 -0.12 -5.58 -1.18
CA PRO A 119 1.32 -5.78 -1.14
C PRO A 119 1.75 -6.59 0.09
N THR A 120 2.97 -7.12 0.08
CA THR A 120 3.44 -8.07 1.11
C THR A 120 3.66 -7.44 2.50
N ASP A 121 3.77 -6.12 2.58
CA ASP A 121 3.99 -5.33 3.80
C ASP A 121 2.70 -4.99 4.58
N VAL A 122 1.52 -5.27 4.01
CA VAL A 122 0.21 -5.12 4.68
C VAL A 122 -0.50 -6.45 4.94
N LEU A 123 0.16 -7.59 4.68
CA LEU A 123 -0.39 -8.92 4.94
C LEU A 123 -0.29 -9.28 6.43
N GLY A 124 -1.26 -10.04 6.91
CA GLY A 124 -1.36 -10.48 8.29
C GLY A 124 -1.42 -11.99 8.43
N THR A 125 -1.85 -12.44 9.61
CA THR A 125 -1.78 -13.86 10.00
C THR A 125 -3.11 -14.47 10.42
N GLU A 126 -4.19 -13.70 10.45
CA GLU A 126 -5.54 -14.16 10.80
C GLU A 126 -6.54 -13.64 9.75
N TYR A 127 -7.36 -14.55 9.21
CA TYR A 127 -8.36 -14.26 8.18
C TYR A 127 -9.63 -15.07 8.42
N PHE A 128 -10.77 -14.52 8.00
CA PHE A 128 -11.96 -15.29 7.69
C PHE A 128 -12.39 -14.99 6.26
N VAL A 129 -12.85 -16.02 5.55
CA VAL A 129 -13.15 -15.92 4.12
C VAL A 129 -14.65 -15.66 3.88
N PRO A 130 -15.05 -14.67 3.07
CA PRO A 130 -16.41 -14.51 2.57
C PRO A 130 -16.60 -15.30 1.26
N SER A 131 -17.69 -16.03 1.14
CA SER A 131 -18.08 -16.79 -0.06
C SER A 131 -19.53 -16.49 -0.41
N ALA A 132 -20.01 -16.99 -1.55
CA ALA A 132 -21.42 -16.99 -1.91
C ALA A 132 -22.10 -18.34 -1.62
N THR A 133 -23.44 -18.32 -1.68
CA THR A 133 -24.23 -19.55 -1.76
C THR A 133 -23.86 -20.31 -3.03
N THR A 134 -23.66 -21.62 -2.91
CA THR A 134 -23.14 -22.47 -4.00
C THR A 134 -24.25 -23.06 -4.87
N ASN A 135 -23.98 -23.19 -6.17
CA ASN A 135 -24.81 -23.95 -7.10
C ASN A 135 -24.28 -25.40 -7.24
N PRO A 136 -25.14 -26.42 -7.50
CA PRO A 136 -24.68 -27.79 -7.65
C PRO A 136 -23.61 -27.94 -8.75
N GLY A 137 -22.46 -28.49 -8.37
CA GLY A 137 -21.31 -28.68 -9.29
C GLY A 137 -20.32 -27.51 -9.33
N TYR A 138 -20.64 -26.39 -8.67
CA TYR A 138 -19.78 -25.21 -8.60
C TYR A 138 -19.44 -24.92 -7.12
N PRO A 139 -18.20 -25.24 -6.69
CA PRO A 139 -17.83 -25.10 -5.29
C PRO A 139 -17.58 -23.64 -4.90
N SER A 140 -17.76 -23.34 -3.61
CA SER A 140 -17.09 -22.22 -2.97
C SER A 140 -15.62 -22.55 -2.77
N GLU A 141 -14.77 -21.52 -2.68
CA GLU A 141 -13.34 -21.73 -2.56
C GLU A 141 -12.59 -20.59 -1.88
N PHE A 142 -11.41 -20.92 -1.38
CA PHE A 142 -10.41 -19.94 -0.98
C PHE A 142 -9.01 -20.46 -1.28
N ALA A 143 -8.07 -19.53 -1.44
CA ALA A 143 -6.68 -19.78 -1.73
C ALA A 143 -5.78 -19.13 -0.66
N VAL A 144 -4.64 -19.76 -0.40
CA VAL A 144 -3.58 -19.21 0.47
C VAL A 144 -2.24 -19.30 -0.23
N VAL A 145 -1.43 -18.22 -0.15
CA VAL A 145 -0.06 -18.18 -0.69
C VAL A 145 0.95 -17.89 0.42
N GLY A 146 2.01 -18.69 0.46
CA GLY A 146 3.14 -18.48 1.35
C GLY A 146 4.05 -17.35 0.86
N VAL A 147 4.23 -16.32 1.70
CA VAL A 147 5.10 -15.16 1.41
C VAL A 147 6.53 -15.41 1.89
N HIS A 148 6.68 -16.26 2.90
CA HIS A 148 7.97 -16.64 3.50
C HIS A 148 8.12 -18.16 3.56
N ASP A 149 9.37 -18.63 3.52
CA ASP A 149 9.69 -20.05 3.72
C ASP A 149 9.28 -20.54 5.11
N GLY A 150 8.95 -21.83 5.23
CA GLY A 150 8.52 -22.44 6.49
C GLY A 150 7.29 -21.79 7.13
N THR A 151 6.33 -21.37 6.31
CA THR A 151 5.02 -20.86 6.76
C THR A 151 4.10 -22.03 7.06
N THR A 152 3.50 -22.05 8.24
CA THR A 152 2.51 -23.06 8.65
C THR A 152 1.14 -22.40 8.71
N VAL A 153 0.23 -22.85 7.86
CA VAL A 153 -1.16 -22.40 7.80
C VAL A 153 -2.05 -23.40 8.52
N THR A 154 -2.91 -22.93 9.42
CA THR A 154 -3.95 -23.71 10.10
C THR A 154 -5.31 -23.28 9.58
N ILE A 155 -6.09 -24.23 9.09
CA ILE A 155 -7.39 -24.02 8.46
C ILE A 155 -8.47 -24.70 9.29
N THR A 156 -9.55 -23.96 9.58
CA THR A 156 -10.78 -24.46 10.21
C THR A 156 -11.97 -24.14 9.27
N PRO A 157 -12.44 -25.10 8.46
CA PRO A 157 -13.51 -24.85 7.51
C PRO A 157 -14.88 -24.87 8.19
N THR A 158 -15.82 -24.03 7.74
CA THR A 158 -17.21 -24.01 8.23
C THR A 158 -18.07 -25.12 7.62
N GLN A 159 -17.57 -25.77 6.56
CA GLN A 159 -18.21 -26.89 5.87
C GLN A 159 -17.25 -28.07 5.76
N SER A 160 -17.77 -29.25 5.44
CA SER A 160 -16.89 -30.38 5.15
C SER A 160 -16.14 -30.16 3.84
N VAL A 161 -14.83 -30.36 3.88
CA VAL A 161 -13.91 -30.21 2.74
C VAL A 161 -13.10 -31.48 2.55
N THR A 162 -12.58 -31.70 1.36
CA THR A 162 -11.59 -32.77 1.11
C THR A 162 -10.33 -32.15 0.57
N PHE A 163 -9.24 -32.17 1.34
CA PHE A 163 -7.95 -31.59 0.97
C PHE A 163 -6.87 -32.67 0.87
N GLU A 164 -6.17 -32.72 -0.27
CA GLU A 164 -5.18 -33.75 -0.61
C GLU A 164 -5.68 -35.19 -0.37
N GLY A 165 -6.98 -35.42 -0.68
CA GLY A 165 -7.64 -36.72 -0.54
C GLY A 165 -8.10 -37.08 0.89
N ASN A 166 -7.86 -36.21 1.88
CA ASN A 166 -8.35 -36.38 3.25
C ASN A 166 -9.59 -35.52 3.47
N THR A 167 -10.65 -36.10 4.04
CA THR A 167 -11.88 -35.37 4.37
C THR A 167 -11.80 -34.81 5.79
N TYR A 168 -12.13 -33.54 5.92
CA TYR A 168 -12.26 -32.82 7.18
C TYR A 168 -13.73 -32.40 7.35
N ALA A 169 -14.30 -32.62 8.52
CA ALA A 169 -15.65 -32.15 8.83
C ALA A 169 -15.65 -30.64 9.11
N ALA A 170 -16.83 -30.03 9.11
CA ALA A 170 -16.98 -28.65 9.56
C ALA A 170 -16.45 -28.49 11.00
N GLY A 171 -15.58 -27.51 11.22
CA GLY A 171 -14.94 -27.23 12.51
C GLY A 171 -13.70 -28.07 12.82
N ASP A 172 -13.37 -29.09 12.02
CA ASP A 172 -12.09 -29.79 12.16
C ASP A 172 -10.94 -28.87 11.75
N THR A 173 -9.76 -29.01 12.37
CA THR A 173 -8.58 -28.23 12.00
C THR A 173 -7.55 -29.09 11.29
N PHE A 174 -6.91 -28.52 10.28
CA PHE A 174 -5.77 -29.14 9.62
C PHE A 174 -4.69 -28.12 9.28
N LEU A 175 -3.45 -28.61 9.21
CA LEU A 175 -2.26 -27.79 9.01
C LEU A 175 -1.64 -28.06 7.65
N VAL A 176 -1.14 -27.00 7.02
CA VAL A 176 -0.47 -27.05 5.74
C VAL A 176 0.82 -26.24 5.83
N GLU A 177 1.96 -26.87 5.57
CA GLU A 177 3.25 -26.17 5.43
C GLU A 177 3.43 -25.68 3.99
N LEU A 178 3.79 -24.40 3.87
CA LEU A 178 4.08 -23.70 2.62
C LEU A 178 5.48 -23.09 2.70
N GLU A 179 6.26 -23.28 1.64
CA GLU A 179 7.44 -22.46 1.38
C GLU A 179 7.03 -21.14 0.70
N ARG A 180 7.97 -20.21 0.51
CA ARG A 180 7.72 -19.01 -0.28
C ARG A 180 7.26 -19.42 -1.69
N PHE A 181 6.19 -18.78 -2.17
CA PHE A 181 5.49 -19.10 -3.43
C PHE A 181 4.71 -20.42 -3.44
N GLY A 182 4.72 -21.18 -2.34
CA GLY A 182 3.83 -22.32 -2.17
C GLY A 182 2.38 -21.82 -2.09
N THR A 183 1.48 -22.48 -2.82
CA THR A 183 0.05 -22.15 -2.83
C THR A 183 -0.78 -23.34 -2.39
N LEU A 184 -1.99 -23.07 -1.89
CA LEU A 184 -3.02 -24.08 -1.69
C LEU A 184 -4.39 -23.51 -2.06
N GLN A 185 -5.32 -24.40 -2.43
CA GLN A 185 -6.74 -24.09 -2.56
C GLN A 185 -7.56 -25.10 -1.76
N VAL A 186 -8.69 -24.65 -1.21
CA VAL A 186 -9.70 -25.50 -0.56
C VAL A 186 -11.06 -25.18 -1.15
N GLN A 187 -11.81 -26.23 -1.50
CA GLN A 187 -13.14 -26.15 -2.09
C GLN A 187 -14.17 -26.91 -1.27
N SER A 188 -15.42 -26.45 -1.35
CA SER A 188 -16.59 -27.14 -0.79
C SER A 188 -17.79 -27.00 -1.72
N ALA A 189 -18.62 -28.04 -1.77
CA ALA A 189 -19.93 -27.97 -2.43
C ALA A 189 -20.98 -27.16 -1.64
N GLN A 190 -20.59 -26.54 -0.53
CA GLN A 190 -21.40 -25.66 0.31
C GLN A 190 -20.64 -24.36 0.59
N ASP A 191 -21.35 -23.33 1.04
CA ASP A 191 -20.79 -22.00 1.34
C ASP A 191 -19.75 -22.04 2.46
N LEU A 192 -18.48 -21.72 2.13
CA LEU A 192 -17.34 -21.72 3.05
C LEU A 192 -17.20 -20.44 3.88
N THR A 193 -18.17 -19.53 3.81
CA THR A 193 -18.10 -18.27 4.56
C THR A 193 -17.83 -18.52 6.03
N GLY A 194 -16.89 -17.74 6.58
CA GLY A 194 -16.50 -17.83 7.98
C GLY A 194 -15.47 -18.91 8.28
N SER A 195 -14.96 -19.61 7.26
CA SER A 195 -13.81 -20.51 7.46
C SER A 195 -12.61 -19.70 7.95
N LYS A 196 -11.98 -20.15 9.03
CA LYS A 196 -10.88 -19.45 9.67
C LYS A 196 -9.55 -19.94 9.13
N ILE A 197 -8.67 -18.99 8.81
CA ILE A 197 -7.29 -19.24 8.39
C ILE A 197 -6.38 -18.50 9.36
N THR A 198 -5.41 -19.21 9.94
CA THR A 198 -4.36 -18.60 10.75
C THR A 198 -2.99 -19.08 10.30
N ALA A 199 -1.95 -18.25 10.43
CA ALA A 199 -0.60 -18.60 10.04
C ALA A 199 0.43 -18.14 11.07
N ASN A 200 1.62 -18.75 11.06
CA ASN A 200 2.74 -18.31 11.90
C ASN A 200 3.55 -17.14 11.29
N LYS A 201 3.28 -16.80 10.03
CA LYS A 201 3.90 -15.72 9.25
C LYS A 201 2.86 -15.15 8.28
N PRO A 202 3.02 -13.90 7.79
CA PRO A 202 2.09 -13.30 6.85
C PRO A 202 1.83 -14.17 5.61
N VAL A 203 0.57 -14.20 5.15
CA VAL A 203 0.12 -14.94 3.97
C VAL A 203 -0.84 -14.13 3.13
N THR A 204 -0.87 -14.37 1.83
CA THR A 204 -1.94 -13.87 0.97
C THR A 204 -3.14 -14.80 1.07
N VAL A 205 -4.35 -14.25 1.21
CA VAL A 205 -5.61 -15.01 1.21
C VAL A 205 -6.55 -14.44 0.15
N LEU A 206 -7.03 -15.29 -0.76
CA LEU A 206 -8.11 -14.95 -1.67
C LEU A 206 -9.33 -15.80 -1.34
N SER A 207 -10.51 -15.23 -1.50
CA SER A 207 -11.78 -15.94 -1.32
C SER A 207 -12.64 -15.80 -2.56
N GLY A 208 -13.51 -16.77 -2.80
CA GLY A 208 -14.30 -16.76 -4.01
C GLY A 208 -15.25 -17.93 -4.18
N SER A 209 -15.72 -18.07 -5.42
CA SER A 209 -16.52 -19.19 -5.87
C SER A 209 -16.22 -19.43 -7.34
N MET A 210 -16.01 -20.69 -7.72
CA MET A 210 -15.70 -21.06 -9.11
C MET A 210 -16.80 -20.59 -10.07
N PHE A 211 -18.05 -20.58 -9.60
CA PHE A 211 -19.21 -19.99 -10.26
C PHE A 211 -20.37 -19.85 -9.26
N ALA A 212 -20.99 -18.68 -9.16
CA ALA A 212 -22.10 -18.43 -8.23
C ALA A 212 -23.21 -17.57 -8.85
N VAL A 213 -24.47 -17.94 -8.57
CA VAL A 213 -25.65 -17.14 -8.91
C VAL A 213 -26.10 -16.35 -7.69
N VAL A 214 -25.81 -15.05 -7.63
CA VAL A 214 -26.20 -14.22 -6.48
C VAL A 214 -27.62 -13.68 -6.62
N GLY A 215 -28.42 -13.82 -5.56
CA GLY A 215 -29.80 -13.31 -5.51
C GLY A 215 -30.80 -14.13 -6.33
N ASN A 216 -32.01 -13.60 -6.51
CA ASN A 216 -33.09 -14.18 -7.32
C ASN A 216 -33.38 -15.68 -7.06
N GLY A 217 -33.25 -16.13 -5.80
CA GLY A 217 -33.42 -17.53 -5.44
C GLY A 217 -32.40 -18.48 -6.10
N GLN A 218 -31.19 -18.00 -6.37
CA GLN A 218 -30.09 -18.75 -7.01
C GLN A 218 -30.42 -19.20 -8.45
N SER A 219 -31.17 -18.36 -9.18
CA SER A 219 -31.60 -18.62 -10.55
C SER A 219 -31.30 -17.44 -11.47
N GLY A 220 -30.66 -17.71 -12.61
CA GLY A 220 -30.26 -16.69 -13.59
C GLY A 220 -28.86 -16.93 -14.14
N SER A 221 -28.24 -15.86 -14.58
CA SER A 221 -26.80 -15.81 -14.83
C SER A 221 -26.01 -15.87 -13.52
N GLY A 222 -24.81 -16.41 -13.58
CA GLY A 222 -23.86 -16.44 -12.47
C GLY A 222 -22.48 -16.15 -12.99
N ASP A 223 -21.55 -15.94 -12.07
CA ASP A 223 -20.19 -15.55 -12.43
C ASP A 223 -19.15 -16.20 -11.52
N TYR A 224 -17.89 -16.19 -11.96
CA TYR A 224 -16.74 -16.38 -11.07
C TYR A 224 -16.75 -15.26 -10.04
N LEU A 225 -16.40 -15.55 -8.79
CA LEU A 225 -16.26 -14.53 -7.76
C LEU A 225 -14.87 -14.63 -7.17
N VAL A 226 -14.16 -13.50 -7.02
CA VAL A 226 -12.86 -13.49 -6.37
C VAL A 226 -12.61 -12.15 -5.67
N GLU A 227 -12.01 -12.20 -4.49
CA GLU A 227 -11.49 -11.02 -3.82
C GLU A 227 -10.28 -11.39 -2.97
N MET A 228 -9.30 -10.48 -2.87
CA MET A 228 -8.18 -10.63 -1.95
C MET A 228 -8.59 -10.07 -0.58
N ILE A 229 -8.56 -10.93 0.44
CA ILE A 229 -9.15 -10.59 1.73
C ILE A 229 -8.11 -9.89 2.60
N PRO A 230 -8.40 -8.69 3.15
CA PRO A 230 -7.51 -8.03 4.08
C PRO A 230 -7.45 -8.81 5.41
N PRO A 231 -6.30 -8.79 6.12
CA PRO A 231 -6.16 -9.49 7.39
C PRO A 231 -7.06 -8.87 8.48
N VAL A 232 -7.41 -9.69 9.47
CA VAL A 232 -8.36 -9.29 10.52
C VAL A 232 -7.93 -8.06 11.30
N ASP A 233 -6.63 -7.80 11.46
CA ASP A 233 -6.10 -6.63 12.17
C ASP A 233 -6.36 -5.29 11.46
N THR A 234 -6.74 -5.28 10.18
CA THR A 234 -7.15 -4.07 9.45
C THR A 234 -8.66 -3.89 9.38
N TRP A 235 -9.45 -4.82 9.95
CA TRP A 235 -10.92 -4.75 9.89
C TRP A 235 -11.47 -3.67 10.80
N GLY A 236 -12.51 -2.97 10.34
CA GLY A 236 -13.13 -1.87 11.08
C GLY A 236 -14.50 -2.23 11.67
N LYS A 237 -15.12 -1.23 12.27
CA LYS A 237 -16.39 -1.37 13.00
C LYS A 237 -17.54 -0.56 12.46
N GLU A 238 -17.27 0.41 11.57
CA GLU A 238 -18.26 1.30 10.98
C GLU A 238 -18.12 1.30 9.46
N PHE A 239 -19.24 1.15 8.76
CA PHE A 239 -19.31 1.12 7.31
C PHE A 239 -20.50 1.92 6.83
N VAL A 240 -20.33 2.50 5.65
CA VAL A 240 -21.38 3.16 4.90
C VAL A 240 -21.43 2.53 3.52
N THR A 241 -22.62 2.08 3.11
CA THR A 241 -22.81 1.42 1.81
C THR A 241 -23.49 2.35 0.82
N ALA A 242 -23.21 2.11 -0.46
CA ALA A 242 -23.87 2.78 -1.57
C ALA A 242 -24.44 1.73 -2.55
N PRO A 243 -25.65 1.96 -3.11
CA PRO A 243 -26.20 1.09 -4.14
C PRO A 243 -25.39 1.14 -5.43
N LEU A 244 -25.27 -0.01 -6.07
CA LEU A 244 -24.61 -0.12 -7.37
C LEU A 244 -25.42 0.57 -8.48
N THR A 245 -24.76 1.43 -9.27
CA THR A 245 -25.35 2.12 -10.43
C THR A 245 -26.05 1.11 -11.34
N ILE A 246 -27.15 1.51 -11.96
CA ILE A 246 -28.06 0.73 -12.83
C ILE A 246 -28.85 -0.42 -12.19
N ARG A 247 -28.44 -0.96 -11.03
CA ARG A 247 -29.10 -2.10 -10.37
C ARG A 247 -30.42 -1.66 -9.75
N THR A 248 -31.53 -2.25 -10.17
CA THR A 248 -32.89 -1.92 -9.69
C THR A 248 -33.47 -2.98 -8.75
N ALA A 249 -32.89 -4.19 -8.71
CA ALA A 249 -33.18 -5.18 -7.67
C ALA A 249 -32.42 -4.91 -6.35
N GLY A 250 -31.58 -3.87 -6.31
CA GLY A 250 -30.66 -3.59 -5.21
C GLY A 250 -29.61 -4.68 -5.04
N ASP A 251 -28.91 -4.64 -3.91
CA ASP A 251 -27.67 -5.38 -3.69
C ASP A 251 -27.77 -6.31 -2.48
N LEU A 252 -26.85 -7.28 -2.43
CA LEU A 252 -26.73 -8.22 -1.32
C LEU A 252 -25.46 -7.91 -0.55
N PHE A 253 -25.57 -7.78 0.77
CA PHE A 253 -24.44 -7.57 1.65
C PHE A 253 -24.27 -8.74 2.59
N ARG A 254 -23.01 -9.01 2.95
CA ARG A 254 -22.68 -10.01 3.96
C ARG A 254 -21.63 -9.46 4.93
N VAL A 255 -21.93 -9.57 6.21
CA VAL A 255 -21.01 -9.20 7.29
C VAL A 255 -20.51 -10.46 8.01
N VAL A 256 -19.20 -10.58 8.20
CA VAL A 256 -18.54 -11.71 8.90
C VAL A 256 -17.89 -11.18 10.17
N ALA A 257 -18.18 -11.79 11.32
CA ALA A 257 -17.61 -11.37 12.60
C ALA A 257 -16.24 -11.99 12.86
N ALA A 258 -15.25 -11.18 13.25
CA ALA A 258 -13.93 -11.68 13.63
C ALA A 258 -13.87 -12.22 15.07
N ARG A 259 -14.81 -11.81 15.93
CA ARG A 259 -14.80 -12.06 17.37
C ARG A 259 -16.15 -12.56 17.88
N ASP A 260 -16.14 -13.23 19.02
CA ASP A 260 -17.35 -13.74 19.67
C ASP A 260 -18.21 -12.61 20.23
N ASN A 261 -19.53 -12.82 20.29
CA ASN A 261 -20.49 -11.86 20.83
C ASN A 261 -20.47 -10.48 20.14
N THR A 262 -20.10 -10.43 18.86
CA THR A 262 -20.11 -9.22 18.04
C THR A 262 -21.54 -8.75 17.82
N GLN A 263 -21.89 -7.58 18.34
CA GLN A 263 -23.21 -6.96 18.14
C GLN A 263 -23.18 -6.10 16.88
N ILE A 264 -24.09 -6.35 15.94
CA ILE A 264 -24.16 -5.67 14.64
C ILE A 264 -25.50 -4.94 14.53
N THR A 265 -25.44 -3.67 14.12
CA THR A 265 -26.60 -2.84 13.80
C THR A 265 -26.52 -2.41 12.35
N VAL A 266 -27.65 -2.51 11.62
CA VAL A 266 -27.78 -2.03 10.24
C VAL A 266 -29.03 -1.17 10.13
N THR A 267 -28.95 -0.04 9.43
CA THR A 267 -30.07 0.88 9.19
C THR A 267 -31.36 0.14 8.79
N ASN A 268 -32.44 0.38 9.54
CA ASN A 268 -33.77 -0.24 9.34
C ASN A 268 -33.83 -1.77 9.47
N ARG A 269 -32.82 -2.42 10.09
CA ARG A 269 -32.85 -3.87 10.39
C ARG A 269 -32.82 -4.08 11.90
N ASN A 270 -33.30 -5.24 12.34
CA ASN A 270 -33.15 -5.65 13.73
C ASN A 270 -31.69 -6.02 13.99
N PRO A 271 -31.06 -5.54 15.08
CA PRO A 271 -29.69 -5.91 15.44
C PRO A 271 -29.51 -7.42 15.58
N ARG A 272 -28.30 -7.89 15.29
CA ARG A 272 -27.91 -9.31 15.46
C ARG A 272 -26.65 -9.43 16.30
N THR A 273 -26.48 -10.57 16.95
CA THR A 273 -25.24 -10.95 17.61
C THR A 273 -24.65 -12.15 16.88
N LEU A 274 -23.38 -12.05 16.50
CA LEU A 274 -22.63 -13.08 15.80
C LEU A 274 -21.42 -13.52 16.63
N ASN A 275 -21.09 -14.80 16.57
CA ASN A 275 -19.81 -15.31 17.07
C ASN A 275 -18.73 -15.25 15.99
N ALA A 276 -17.47 -15.50 16.35
CA ALA A 276 -16.37 -15.48 15.40
C ALA A 276 -16.60 -16.48 14.26
N GLY A 277 -16.46 -16.02 13.01
CA GLY A 277 -16.74 -16.79 11.80
C GLY A 277 -18.23 -16.93 11.46
N GLU A 278 -19.15 -16.53 12.32
CA GLU A 278 -20.56 -16.41 11.92
C GLU A 278 -20.74 -15.19 11.02
N PHE A 279 -21.72 -15.28 10.12
CA PHE A 279 -22.03 -14.21 9.19
C PHE A 279 -23.53 -13.89 9.18
N TRP A 280 -23.84 -12.68 8.72
CA TRP A 280 -25.19 -12.24 8.44
C TRP A 280 -25.29 -11.67 7.03
N GLU A 281 -26.19 -12.26 6.24
CA GLU A 281 -26.56 -11.75 4.93
C GLU A 281 -27.84 -10.91 5.00
N PHE A 282 -27.85 -9.77 4.32
CA PHE A 282 -29.01 -8.89 4.23
C PHE A 282 -29.07 -8.16 2.88
N GLU A 283 -30.31 -7.90 2.45
CA GLU A 283 -30.63 -7.20 1.20
C GLU A 283 -30.67 -5.69 1.44
N ALA A 284 -30.25 -4.90 0.44
CA ALA A 284 -30.48 -3.47 0.35
C ALA A 284 -31.29 -3.16 -0.92
N GLY A 285 -32.26 -2.25 -0.83
CA GLY A 285 -32.97 -1.75 -2.03
C GLY A 285 -32.07 -0.88 -2.91
N SER A 286 -32.43 -0.70 -4.19
CA SER A 286 -31.65 0.08 -5.16
C SER A 286 -31.45 1.57 -4.81
N ASN A 287 -32.23 2.09 -3.86
CA ASN A 287 -32.15 3.48 -3.37
C ASN A 287 -31.88 3.51 -1.86
N GLU A 288 -31.31 2.43 -1.31
CA GLU A 288 -31.13 2.27 0.13
C GLU A 288 -29.64 2.32 0.49
N TYR A 289 -29.26 3.41 1.16
CA TYR A 289 -27.94 3.62 1.73
C TYR A 289 -27.97 3.12 3.18
N LEU A 290 -27.02 2.25 3.55
CA LEU A 290 -27.01 1.62 4.87
C LEU A 290 -25.82 2.12 5.68
N HIS A 291 -26.07 2.36 6.96
CA HIS A 291 -25.05 2.48 7.99
C HIS A 291 -24.96 1.14 8.72
N VAL A 292 -23.77 0.57 8.76
CA VAL A 292 -23.48 -0.70 9.45
C VAL A 292 -22.49 -0.41 10.55
N THR A 293 -22.85 -0.74 11.79
CA THR A 293 -21.97 -0.60 12.94
C THR A 293 -21.85 -1.91 13.71
N SER A 294 -20.72 -2.10 14.37
CA SER A 294 -20.42 -3.30 15.14
C SER A 294 -19.61 -3.01 16.40
N SER A 295 -19.73 -3.87 17.41
CA SER A 295 -18.95 -3.74 18.66
C SER A 295 -17.51 -4.23 18.53
N GLU A 296 -17.27 -5.16 17.61
CA GLU A 296 -15.99 -5.83 17.35
C GLU A 296 -15.72 -5.80 15.83
N PRO A 297 -14.47 -5.97 15.39
CA PRO A 297 -14.11 -5.91 13.97
C PRO A 297 -14.90 -6.90 13.11
N VAL A 298 -15.36 -6.44 11.95
CA VAL A 298 -16.09 -7.24 10.97
C VAL A 298 -15.57 -7.00 9.56
N LEU A 299 -15.73 -7.99 8.68
CA LEU A 299 -15.57 -7.81 7.23
C LEU A 299 -16.95 -7.62 6.61
N LEU A 300 -17.13 -6.55 5.84
CA LEU A 300 -18.34 -6.32 5.06
C LEU A 300 -18.01 -6.49 3.57
N VAL A 301 -18.81 -7.29 2.88
CA VAL A 301 -18.70 -7.48 1.43
C VAL A 301 -20.04 -7.20 0.75
N GLN A 302 -19.99 -6.70 -0.47
CA GLN A 302 -21.12 -6.46 -1.35
C GLN A 302 -21.06 -7.41 -2.54
N TYR A 303 -22.23 -7.93 -2.93
CA TYR A 303 -22.38 -8.72 -4.12
C TYR A 303 -23.34 -8.04 -5.10
N SER A 304 -22.90 -7.91 -6.36
CA SER A 304 -23.84 -7.71 -7.46
C SER A 304 -24.67 -8.97 -7.66
N LYS A 305 -25.97 -8.80 -7.96
CA LYS A 305 -26.89 -9.91 -8.23
C LYS A 305 -26.81 -10.36 -9.69
N THR A 306 -27.38 -11.52 -9.97
CA THR A 306 -27.66 -11.97 -11.35
C THR A 306 -28.43 -10.93 -12.18
N ALA A 307 -28.16 -10.87 -13.49
CA ALA A 307 -28.94 -10.11 -14.46
C ALA A 307 -30.45 -10.43 -14.36
N ALA A 308 -30.80 -11.68 -14.03
CA ALA A 308 -32.19 -12.12 -13.95
C ALA A 308 -32.99 -11.47 -12.80
N ALA A 309 -32.32 -10.84 -11.83
CA ALA A 309 -32.97 -10.16 -10.73
C ALA A 309 -33.74 -8.91 -11.18
N ASP A 310 -33.29 -8.22 -12.24
CA ASP A 310 -33.88 -6.98 -12.71
C ASP A 310 -33.78 -6.71 -14.23
N GLY A 311 -33.22 -7.63 -14.99
CA GLY A 311 -33.07 -7.52 -16.45
C GLY A 311 -32.04 -6.47 -16.89
N LYS A 312 -31.12 -6.06 -16.02
CA LYS A 312 -30.03 -5.15 -16.35
C LYS A 312 -28.82 -5.92 -16.86
N THR A 313 -27.99 -5.22 -17.63
CA THR A 313 -26.71 -5.71 -18.13
C THR A 313 -25.69 -5.73 -16.99
N ALA A 314 -25.59 -6.84 -16.28
CA ALA A 314 -24.65 -7.06 -15.19
C ALA A 314 -24.68 -8.53 -14.80
N ASP A 315 -23.55 -9.08 -14.35
CA ASP A 315 -23.50 -10.37 -13.66
C ASP A 315 -22.97 -10.21 -12.23
N PRO A 316 -22.99 -11.28 -11.40
CA PRO A 316 -22.46 -11.21 -10.05
C PRO A 316 -20.97 -10.87 -10.00
N PHE A 317 -20.57 -10.11 -8.99
CA PHE A 317 -19.18 -9.93 -8.57
C PHE A 317 -19.14 -9.85 -7.05
N LEU A 318 -17.96 -10.00 -6.44
CA LEU A 318 -17.72 -9.85 -5.00
C LEU A 318 -16.75 -8.69 -4.77
N ALA A 319 -17.14 -7.71 -3.95
CA ALA A 319 -16.26 -6.62 -3.55
C ALA A 319 -16.21 -6.46 -2.02
N VAL A 320 -15.01 -6.24 -1.48
CA VAL A 320 -14.86 -5.75 -0.09
C VAL A 320 -15.35 -4.31 0.01
N ILE A 321 -16.10 -4.03 1.08
CA ILE A 321 -16.49 -2.68 1.46
C ILE A 321 -15.53 -2.18 2.54
N PRO A 322 -14.67 -1.19 2.26
CA PRO A 322 -13.78 -0.65 3.27
C PRO A 322 -14.58 -0.06 4.44
N PRO A 323 -14.16 -0.27 5.70
CA PRO A 323 -14.69 0.48 6.82
C PRO A 323 -14.30 1.95 6.71
N VAL A 324 -15.07 2.82 7.35
CA VAL A 324 -14.83 4.28 7.38
C VAL A 324 -13.41 4.62 7.82
N ALA A 325 -12.85 3.91 8.80
CA ALA A 325 -11.49 4.12 9.29
C ALA A 325 -10.39 3.77 8.28
N GLN A 326 -10.72 3.12 7.16
CA GLN A 326 -9.79 2.77 6.08
C GLN A 326 -9.97 3.65 4.82
N PHE A 327 -10.82 4.68 4.90
CA PHE A 327 -10.98 5.67 3.83
C PHE A 327 -9.68 6.48 3.65
N GLU A 328 -9.41 6.91 2.42
CA GLU A 328 -8.24 7.71 2.07
C GLU A 328 -8.66 9.11 1.60
N ALA A 329 -7.71 10.04 1.59
CA ALA A 329 -7.89 11.35 0.97
C ALA A 329 -7.37 11.38 -0.48
N ASP A 330 -6.64 10.36 -0.94
CA ASP A 330 -6.07 10.31 -2.29
C ASP A 330 -6.01 8.87 -2.83
N TYR A 331 -6.72 8.64 -3.93
CA TYR A 331 -6.82 7.38 -4.64
C TYR A 331 -6.22 7.49 -6.03
N THR A 332 -5.55 6.43 -6.46
CA THR A 332 -5.30 6.15 -7.87
C THR A 332 -5.74 4.74 -8.17
N PHE A 333 -6.56 4.60 -9.20
CA PHE A 333 -7.18 3.34 -9.52
C PHE A 333 -7.32 3.20 -11.03
N SER A 334 -7.42 1.97 -11.51
CA SER A 334 -7.66 1.70 -12.92
C SER A 334 -8.95 0.94 -13.12
N THR A 335 -9.56 1.13 -14.28
CA THR A 335 -10.69 0.32 -14.74
C THR A 335 -10.23 -0.94 -15.44
N ILE A 336 -11.08 -1.95 -15.51
CA ILE A 336 -10.82 -3.18 -16.24
C ILE A 336 -11.75 -3.29 -17.44
N ASP A 337 -11.18 -3.41 -18.63
CA ASP A 337 -11.93 -3.81 -19.82
C ASP A 337 -12.13 -5.33 -19.81
N LEU A 338 -13.37 -5.75 -19.57
CA LEU A 338 -13.76 -7.15 -19.54
C LEU A 338 -13.92 -7.71 -20.96
N ILE A 339 -13.60 -8.98 -21.11
CA ILE A 339 -13.68 -9.67 -22.39
C ILE A 339 -15.16 -9.82 -22.78
N ASN A 340 -15.53 -9.47 -24.00
CA ASN A 340 -16.87 -9.78 -24.50
C ASN A 340 -16.94 -9.98 -26.01
N ASP A 341 -17.78 -10.93 -26.44
CA ASP A 341 -17.92 -11.35 -27.84
C ASP A 341 -18.69 -10.37 -28.73
N ASN A 342 -19.33 -9.36 -28.12
CA ASN A 342 -20.22 -8.43 -28.83
C ASN A 342 -19.56 -7.07 -29.14
N ASN A 343 -18.27 -6.90 -28.80
CA ASN A 343 -17.54 -5.62 -28.86
C ASN A 343 -18.26 -4.47 -28.11
N ALA A 344 -19.05 -4.79 -27.08
CA ALA A 344 -19.64 -3.78 -26.21
C ALA A 344 -18.55 -3.28 -25.26
N ALA A 345 -18.33 -1.97 -25.16
CA ALA A 345 -17.39 -1.46 -24.17
C ALA A 345 -17.94 -1.72 -22.75
N THR A 346 -17.05 -2.07 -21.81
CA THR A 346 -17.41 -2.11 -20.40
C THR A 346 -17.80 -0.71 -19.94
N THR A 347 -18.86 -0.61 -19.15
CA THR A 347 -19.22 0.66 -18.48
C THR A 347 -18.58 0.70 -17.11
N HIS A 348 -17.95 1.82 -16.75
CA HIS A 348 -17.22 1.96 -15.49
C HIS A 348 -17.89 2.98 -14.58
N HIS A 349 -17.95 2.60 -13.31
CA HIS A 349 -18.62 3.37 -12.27
C HIS A 349 -17.76 3.40 -11.02
N VAL A 350 -17.98 4.44 -10.22
CA VAL A 350 -17.51 4.50 -8.84
C VAL A 350 -18.62 4.94 -7.92
N ASN A 351 -18.62 4.44 -6.70
CA ASN A 351 -19.32 5.07 -5.58
C ASN A 351 -18.31 5.86 -4.76
N LEU A 352 -18.71 7.07 -4.36
CA LEU A 352 -17.96 7.95 -3.48
C LEU A 352 -18.80 8.19 -2.23
N VAL A 353 -18.19 8.00 -1.05
CA VAL A 353 -18.84 8.20 0.25
C VAL A 353 -18.00 9.14 1.09
N ILE A 354 -18.54 10.28 1.50
CA ILE A 354 -17.81 11.30 2.25
C ILE A 354 -18.71 11.97 3.29
N LYS A 355 -18.12 12.54 4.35
CA LYS A 355 -18.84 13.43 5.26
C LYS A 355 -19.42 14.63 4.48
N SER A 356 -20.65 15.02 4.78
CA SER A 356 -21.35 16.14 4.12
C SER A 356 -20.58 17.46 4.14
N ALA A 357 -19.79 17.69 5.20
CA ALA A 357 -19.00 18.91 5.38
C ALA A 357 -17.83 19.01 4.39
N ASP A 358 -17.31 17.86 3.92
CA ASP A 358 -16.05 17.78 3.17
C ASP A 358 -16.28 17.65 1.65
N LYS A 359 -17.53 17.51 1.19
CA LYS A 359 -17.87 17.34 -0.24
C LYS A 359 -17.24 18.37 -1.18
N ALA A 360 -17.06 19.61 -0.71
CA ALA A 360 -16.60 20.72 -1.54
C ALA A 360 -15.13 20.60 -1.98
N GLY A 361 -14.29 19.85 -1.25
CA GLY A 361 -12.88 19.66 -1.57
C GLY A 361 -12.59 18.41 -2.41
N LEU A 362 -13.61 17.60 -2.76
CA LEU A 362 -13.44 16.41 -3.59
C LEU A 362 -13.10 16.77 -5.04
N LEU A 363 -12.09 16.08 -5.55
CA LEU A 363 -11.57 16.17 -6.91
C LEU A 363 -11.60 14.78 -7.55
N PHE A 364 -12.02 14.72 -8.82
CA PHE A 364 -11.93 13.54 -9.68
C PHE A 364 -11.15 13.93 -10.94
N ASP A 365 -10.07 13.21 -11.24
CA ASP A 365 -9.08 13.56 -12.26
C ASP A 365 -8.58 15.00 -12.13
N GLY A 366 -8.34 15.44 -10.89
CA GLY A 366 -7.89 16.80 -10.55
C GLY A 366 -8.94 17.89 -10.79
N GLN A 367 -10.19 17.55 -11.12
CA GLN A 367 -11.28 18.49 -11.32
C GLN A 367 -12.34 18.34 -10.22
N PRO A 368 -12.98 19.43 -9.76
CA PRO A 368 -14.14 19.33 -8.89
C PRO A 368 -15.24 18.49 -9.53
N LEU A 369 -15.99 17.75 -8.71
CA LEU A 369 -17.16 17.02 -9.18
C LEU A 369 -18.19 17.98 -9.84
N PRO A 370 -18.96 17.52 -10.83
CA PRO A 370 -19.98 18.34 -11.48
C PRO A 370 -20.94 19.00 -10.47
N SER A 371 -21.29 20.27 -10.68
CA SER A 371 -22.18 20.99 -9.75
C SER A 371 -23.59 20.41 -9.64
N ASN A 372 -23.96 19.52 -10.57
CA ASN A 372 -25.24 18.81 -10.62
C ASN A 372 -25.13 17.33 -10.18
N THR A 373 -24.03 16.93 -9.53
CA THR A 373 -23.88 15.62 -8.90
C THR A 373 -25.01 15.39 -7.89
N ASP A 374 -25.69 14.25 -8.01
CA ASP A 374 -26.78 13.88 -7.10
C ASP A 374 -26.18 13.23 -5.85
N TRP A 375 -26.46 13.80 -4.69
CA TRP A 375 -25.92 13.34 -3.41
C TRP A 375 -27.05 12.79 -2.56
N HIS A 376 -26.81 11.63 -1.96
CA HIS A 376 -27.78 10.91 -1.15
C HIS A 376 -27.30 10.79 0.28
N ALA A 377 -28.10 11.26 1.23
CA ALA A 377 -27.82 11.14 2.65
C ALA A 377 -27.90 9.69 3.11
N VAL A 378 -26.92 9.27 3.91
CA VAL A 378 -26.87 7.96 4.55
C VAL A 378 -27.58 8.08 5.90
N PRO A 379 -28.75 7.42 6.10
CA PRO A 379 -29.56 7.63 7.29
C PRO A 379 -28.82 7.28 8.58
N GLY A 380 -28.87 8.19 9.56
CA GLY A 380 -28.26 8.01 10.88
C GLY A 380 -26.81 8.52 10.98
N THR A 381 -26.27 9.11 9.91
CA THR A 381 -24.87 9.56 9.86
C THR A 381 -24.74 10.98 9.31
N THR A 382 -23.52 11.50 9.30
CA THR A 382 -23.13 12.72 8.57
C THR A 382 -22.58 12.43 7.17
N TYR A 383 -22.64 11.18 6.72
CA TYR A 383 -22.14 10.77 5.40
C TYR A 383 -23.20 10.96 4.32
N GLU A 384 -22.72 11.33 3.15
CA GLU A 384 -23.46 11.30 1.89
C GLU A 384 -22.69 10.46 0.87
N ALA A 385 -23.44 9.88 -0.06
CA ALA A 385 -22.90 9.07 -1.13
C ALA A 385 -23.37 9.56 -2.49
N THR A 386 -22.55 9.34 -3.51
CA THR A 386 -22.86 9.60 -4.91
C THR A 386 -22.20 8.56 -5.80
N ASP A 387 -22.63 8.46 -7.04
CA ASP A 387 -22.00 7.64 -8.06
C ASP A 387 -21.58 8.46 -9.28
N LEU A 388 -20.47 8.06 -9.90
CA LEU A 388 -19.97 8.65 -11.15
C LEU A 388 -19.84 7.56 -12.21
N THR A 389 -20.07 7.94 -13.46
CA THR A 389 -19.79 7.10 -14.64
C THR A 389 -18.72 7.78 -15.48
N PHE A 390 -17.69 7.04 -15.88
CA PHE A 390 -16.52 7.59 -16.55
C PHE A 390 -15.97 6.62 -17.60
N SER A 391 -14.99 7.07 -18.39
CA SER A 391 -14.35 6.28 -19.43
C SER A 391 -13.38 5.25 -18.84
N ALA A 392 -13.01 4.23 -19.62
CA ALA A 392 -11.92 3.35 -19.25
C ALA A 392 -10.59 4.12 -19.13
N GLY A 393 -9.73 3.70 -18.19
CA GLY A 393 -8.40 4.23 -17.98
C GLY A 393 -7.94 4.14 -16.52
N THR A 394 -6.78 4.75 -16.26
CA THR A 394 -6.34 5.10 -14.91
C THR A 394 -6.92 6.45 -14.52
N HIS A 395 -7.48 6.53 -13.32
CA HIS A 395 -8.12 7.71 -12.76
C HIS A 395 -7.56 8.03 -11.38
N THR A 396 -7.71 9.29 -10.98
CA THR A 396 -7.36 9.76 -9.63
C THR A 396 -8.59 10.36 -8.97
N ALA A 397 -8.81 10.09 -7.70
CA ALA A 397 -9.78 10.82 -6.89
C ALA A 397 -9.09 11.29 -5.63
N SER A 398 -9.18 12.56 -5.29
CA SER A 398 -8.50 13.11 -4.12
C SER A 398 -9.32 14.19 -3.44
N HIS A 399 -8.89 14.60 -2.26
CA HIS A 399 -9.47 15.69 -1.51
C HIS A 399 -8.42 16.77 -1.27
N ALA A 400 -8.83 18.04 -1.32
CA ALA A 400 -7.93 19.19 -1.12
C ALA A 400 -7.34 19.31 0.30
N SER A 401 -7.93 18.60 1.27
CA SER A 401 -7.44 18.47 2.64
C SER A 401 -7.06 17.01 2.91
N PRO A 402 -5.89 16.72 3.52
CA PRO A 402 -5.40 15.36 3.75
C PRO A 402 -6.16 14.61 4.85
N ILE A 403 -6.83 15.32 5.77
CA ILE A 403 -7.61 14.73 6.87
C ILE A 403 -9.08 14.46 6.48
N ALA A 404 -9.51 14.95 5.31
CA ALA A 404 -10.87 14.74 4.82
C ALA A 404 -10.90 13.51 3.90
N THR A 405 -11.04 12.35 4.53
CA THR A 405 -11.07 11.04 3.89
C THR A 405 -12.45 10.70 3.33
N PHE A 406 -12.49 9.90 2.26
CA PHE A 406 -13.71 9.39 1.65
C PHE A 406 -13.52 7.97 1.15
N GLY A 407 -14.60 7.19 1.04
CA GLY A 407 -14.57 5.85 0.48
C GLY A 407 -14.75 5.87 -1.03
N LEU A 408 -13.99 5.06 -1.76
CA LEU A 408 -14.12 4.86 -3.20
C LEU A 408 -14.30 3.36 -3.51
N PHE A 409 -15.34 3.03 -4.29
CA PHE A 409 -15.64 1.67 -4.73
C PHE A 409 -15.73 1.67 -6.24
N SER A 410 -14.90 0.89 -6.94
CA SER A 410 -14.91 0.84 -8.40
C SER A 410 -15.53 -0.45 -8.89
N TYR A 411 -16.39 -0.35 -9.91
CA TYR A 411 -17.04 -1.51 -10.51
C TYR A 411 -17.42 -1.22 -11.96
N GLY A 412 -17.69 -2.27 -12.71
CA GLY A 412 -18.10 -2.14 -14.10
C GLY A 412 -18.95 -3.30 -14.59
N TYR A 413 -19.58 -3.08 -15.75
CA TYR A 413 -20.52 -4.02 -16.35
C TYR A 413 -20.29 -4.19 -17.84
N THR A 414 -20.50 -5.42 -18.31
CA THR A 414 -20.73 -5.74 -19.72
C THR A 414 -21.91 -6.72 -19.84
N ALA A 415 -22.22 -7.17 -21.06
CA ALA A 415 -23.39 -7.98 -21.40
C ALA A 415 -23.58 -9.24 -20.53
N TYR A 416 -22.47 -9.86 -20.11
CA TYR A 416 -22.43 -11.18 -19.46
C TYR A 416 -21.40 -11.28 -18.34
N GLU A 417 -20.85 -10.14 -17.91
CA GLU A 417 -19.75 -10.12 -16.95
C GLU A 417 -19.80 -8.80 -16.17
N ALA A 418 -19.23 -8.80 -14.98
CA ALA A 418 -19.04 -7.60 -14.17
C ALA A 418 -17.76 -7.73 -13.35
N TYR A 419 -17.33 -6.64 -12.75
CA TYR A 419 -16.23 -6.65 -11.77
C TYR A 419 -16.52 -5.63 -10.68
N GLY A 420 -15.94 -5.81 -9.50
CA GLY A 420 -15.92 -4.78 -8.48
C GLY A 420 -14.82 -4.98 -7.45
N TYR A 421 -14.25 -3.88 -6.97
CA TYR A 421 -13.22 -3.88 -5.92
C TYR A 421 -13.19 -2.52 -5.21
N PRO A 422 -12.61 -2.45 -4.01
CA PRO A 422 -12.29 -1.18 -3.37
C PRO A 422 -11.32 -0.36 -4.24
N GLY A 423 -11.53 0.96 -4.30
CA GLY A 423 -10.65 1.88 -5.01
C GLY A 423 -9.24 1.98 -4.44
N GLY A 424 -9.13 1.70 -3.14
CA GLY A 424 -7.93 1.70 -2.32
C GLY A 424 -8.31 1.57 -0.85
N LEU A 425 -7.34 1.28 0.02
CA LEU A 425 -7.53 1.20 1.46
C LEU A 425 -6.23 1.64 2.16
N ARG A 426 -6.37 2.35 3.29
CA ARG A 426 -5.21 2.68 4.15
C ARG A 426 -4.57 1.44 4.76
N LEU A 427 -5.30 0.34 4.95
CA LEU A 427 -4.84 -0.91 5.59
C LEU A 427 -4.08 -0.71 6.93
N GLY A 428 -4.38 0.37 7.66
CA GLY A 428 -3.86 0.57 9.01
C GLY A 428 -4.35 -0.56 9.93
N GLN A 429 -3.53 -0.98 10.89
CA GLN A 429 -3.86 -2.08 11.80
C GLN A 429 -4.83 -1.67 12.93
N ILE A 430 -5.94 -1.02 12.57
CA ILE A 430 -6.96 -0.40 13.45
C ILE A 430 -7.69 -1.36 14.41
N SER A 431 -7.45 -2.67 14.30
CA SER A 431 -7.98 -3.66 15.23
C SER A 431 -6.94 -4.61 15.80
N ALA A 432 -5.66 -4.34 15.54
CA ALA A 432 -4.58 -4.94 16.30
C ALA A 432 -4.60 -4.44 17.76
N PRO A 433 -3.95 -5.16 18.68
CA PRO A 433 -3.64 -4.58 19.98
C PRO A 433 -2.81 -3.31 19.81
N CYS A 434 -3.40 -2.15 20.09
CA CYS A 434 -2.73 -0.87 20.00
C CYS A 434 -1.97 -0.54 21.30
N SER A 435 -0.84 0.15 21.16
CA SER A 435 -0.11 0.78 22.25
C SER A 435 0.25 2.19 21.85
N VAL A 436 0.04 3.15 22.75
CA VAL A 436 0.40 4.55 22.48
C VAL A 436 1.87 4.66 22.09
N THR A 437 2.12 5.27 20.93
CA THR A 437 3.46 5.43 20.33
C THR A 437 3.79 6.91 20.10
N PRO A 438 5.06 7.28 19.86
CA PRO A 438 5.38 8.64 19.42
C PRO A 438 4.69 8.94 18.10
N MET A 439 4.10 10.12 18.00
CA MET A 439 3.34 10.57 16.82
C MET A 439 4.30 11.00 15.71
N TRP A 440 4.11 10.46 14.51
CA TRP A 440 4.89 10.81 13.34
C TRP A 440 3.95 11.18 12.19
N GLN A 441 4.32 12.20 11.44
CA GLN A 441 3.50 12.63 10.30
C GLN A 441 3.44 11.54 9.23
N ASN A 442 2.23 11.19 8.77
CA ASN A 442 1.95 10.20 7.71
C ASN A 442 2.55 8.81 7.96
N ASP A 443 2.65 8.36 9.22
CA ASP A 443 3.18 7.02 9.51
C ASP A 443 2.12 5.92 9.38
N ARG A 444 0.84 6.29 9.26
CA ARG A 444 -0.33 5.39 9.16
C ARG A 444 -0.46 4.43 10.32
N VAL A 445 0.10 4.80 11.47
CA VAL A 445 -0.03 4.08 12.73
C VAL A 445 -1.07 4.81 13.57
N ASP A 446 -1.94 4.04 14.20
CA ASP A 446 -2.86 4.53 15.23
C ASP A 446 -2.01 4.79 16.49
N ASN A 447 -1.45 6.00 16.62
CA ASN A 447 -0.45 6.26 17.67
C ASN A 447 -1.10 6.49 19.04
N ASP A 448 -2.40 6.74 19.11
CA ASP A 448 -3.14 7.08 20.33
C ASP A 448 -4.20 6.04 20.75
N CYS A 449 -4.47 5.06 19.88
CA CYS A 449 -5.41 3.96 20.05
C CYS A 449 -6.90 4.34 19.97
N ASP A 450 -7.26 5.37 19.21
CA ASP A 450 -8.65 5.75 18.95
C ASP A 450 -9.29 4.95 17.78
N GLY A 451 -8.46 4.27 16.97
CA GLY A 451 -8.87 3.48 15.81
C GLY A 451 -8.89 4.26 14.49
N ARG A 452 -8.26 5.44 14.45
CA ARG A 452 -7.93 6.24 13.28
C ARG A 452 -6.41 6.28 13.12
N VAL A 453 -6.01 6.86 11.99
CA VAL A 453 -4.61 7.05 11.60
C VAL A 453 -4.57 8.30 10.74
N ASP A 454 -3.52 9.10 10.86
CA ASP A 454 -3.32 10.31 10.07
C ASP A 454 -4.61 11.19 9.96
N GLU A 455 -5.15 11.67 11.08
CA GLU A 455 -6.42 12.43 11.18
C GLU A 455 -6.27 13.91 11.56
N GLU A 456 -5.12 14.40 12.01
CA GLU A 456 -4.93 15.81 12.38
C GLU A 456 -4.11 16.60 11.37
N LEU A 457 -4.28 17.93 11.35
CA LEU A 457 -3.35 18.84 10.71
C LEU A 457 -2.46 19.48 11.78
N LEU A 458 -1.17 19.65 11.52
CA LEU A 458 -0.27 20.40 12.42
C LEU A 458 -0.63 21.90 12.44
N ASN A 459 -1.63 22.27 13.24
CA ASN A 459 -2.25 23.59 13.25
C ASN A 459 -2.62 24.07 14.68
N GLY A 460 -2.44 23.23 15.71
CA GLY A 460 -2.76 23.52 17.11
C GLY A 460 -4.27 23.43 17.44
N VAL A 461 -5.03 22.70 16.64
CA VAL A 461 -6.46 22.40 16.78
C VAL A 461 -6.61 20.88 16.95
N ASP A 462 -7.68 20.50 17.63
CA ASP A 462 -8.21 19.14 17.73
C ASP A 462 -9.21 18.99 16.57
N ASP A 463 -8.74 18.54 15.42
CA ASP A 463 -9.49 18.48 14.16
C ASP A 463 -10.52 17.33 14.16
N ASP A 464 -10.26 16.26 14.90
CA ASP A 464 -11.09 15.05 14.97
C ASP A 464 -12.04 15.02 16.19
N GLY A 465 -11.72 15.77 17.25
CA GLY A 465 -12.55 16.03 18.43
C GLY A 465 -12.39 15.03 19.58
N ASP A 466 -11.33 14.23 19.62
CA ASP A 466 -11.06 13.24 20.67
C ASP A 466 -10.48 13.86 21.97
N GLY A 467 -9.97 15.10 21.88
CA GLY A 467 -9.40 15.87 22.99
C GLY A 467 -7.87 15.90 23.05
N LEU A 468 -7.19 15.30 22.08
CA LEU A 468 -5.77 15.48 21.79
C LEU A 468 -5.61 16.59 20.72
N ILE A 469 -4.37 17.05 20.49
CA ILE A 469 -4.08 18.14 19.53
C ILE A 469 -2.80 17.76 18.78
N ASP A 470 -2.86 17.81 17.45
CA ASP A 470 -1.74 17.55 16.53
C ASP A 470 -1.10 16.13 16.69
N GLU A 471 -1.87 15.13 17.11
CA GLU A 471 -1.56 13.68 17.02
C GLU A 471 -1.80 13.15 15.61
N ASP A 472 -1.15 12.05 15.23
CA ASP A 472 -1.46 11.34 13.99
C ASP A 472 -1.59 12.32 12.79
N ILE A 473 -0.53 13.11 12.58
CA ILE A 473 -0.61 14.26 11.68
C ILE A 473 -0.68 13.74 10.24
N ALA A 474 -1.78 14.03 9.55
CA ALA A 474 -1.91 13.86 8.12
C ALA A 474 -1.26 15.02 7.36
N SER A 475 -0.64 14.70 6.23
CA SER A 475 -0.02 15.69 5.36
C SER A 475 -0.15 15.31 3.90
N THR A 476 -0.43 16.31 3.07
CA THR A 476 -0.25 16.18 1.62
C THR A 476 1.24 16.26 1.22
N CYS A 477 2.13 16.53 2.18
CA CYS A 477 3.55 16.62 1.94
C CYS A 477 4.10 15.22 1.68
N ARG A 478 4.82 15.12 0.55
CA ARG A 478 5.49 13.90 0.11
C ARG A 478 6.50 13.45 1.18
N ASP A 479 6.66 12.14 1.30
CA ASP A 479 7.80 11.52 1.99
C ASP A 479 9.11 12.27 1.66
N THR A 480 10.05 12.38 2.58
CA THR A 480 11.33 13.07 2.30
C THR A 480 12.50 12.13 2.45
N ASP A 481 13.36 12.09 1.43
CA ASP A 481 14.60 11.33 1.40
C ASP A 481 15.79 12.27 1.27
N VAL A 482 16.73 12.16 2.20
CA VAL A 482 17.93 12.98 2.26
C VAL A 482 19.17 12.11 2.19
N VAL A 483 20.03 12.39 1.21
CA VAL A 483 21.36 11.77 1.12
C VAL A 483 22.42 12.75 1.59
N PHE A 484 23.11 12.43 2.68
CA PHE A 484 24.27 13.17 3.14
C PHE A 484 25.52 12.71 2.40
N VAL A 485 26.17 13.61 1.67
CA VAL A 485 27.40 13.35 0.91
C VAL A 485 28.56 14.10 1.57
N VAL A 486 29.43 13.37 2.27
CA VAL A 486 30.43 13.96 3.16
C VAL A 486 31.84 13.84 2.64
N ASP A 487 32.52 14.98 2.57
CA ASP A 487 33.92 15.08 2.23
C ASP A 487 34.81 14.59 3.38
N ARG A 488 35.58 13.53 3.13
CA ARG A 488 36.61 13.01 4.06
C ARG A 488 38.04 13.24 3.56
N SER A 489 38.19 14.08 2.53
CA SER A 489 39.47 14.39 1.87
C SER A 489 40.48 15.06 2.80
N SER A 490 41.71 15.20 2.32
CA SER A 490 42.82 15.73 3.13
C SER A 490 42.62 17.19 3.58
N SER A 491 41.92 18.02 2.80
CA SER A 491 41.74 19.46 3.10
C SER A 491 40.81 19.70 4.29
N ILE A 492 39.78 18.85 4.45
CA ILE A 492 38.83 18.91 5.57
C ILE A 492 39.54 18.78 6.94
N GLY A 493 40.47 17.83 7.06
CA GLY A 493 41.11 17.50 8.34
C GLY A 493 40.19 16.75 9.31
N LEU A 494 40.75 16.17 10.39
CA LEU A 494 39.99 15.30 11.29
C LEU A 494 38.94 16.06 12.13
N SER A 495 39.26 17.27 12.58
CA SER A 495 38.34 18.06 13.41
C SER A 495 37.07 18.44 12.65
N ASN A 496 37.20 18.94 11.43
CA ASN A 496 36.04 19.33 10.63
C ASN A 496 35.27 18.12 10.11
N PHE A 497 35.94 16.99 9.87
CA PHE A 497 35.24 15.75 9.53
C PHE A 497 34.36 15.26 10.70
N ASN A 498 34.85 15.33 11.94
CA ASN A 498 34.04 15.03 13.11
C ASN A 498 32.91 16.05 13.31
N LEU A 499 33.14 17.33 13.00
CA LEU A 499 32.10 18.36 12.99
C LEU A 499 31.01 18.04 11.96
N ALA A 500 31.37 17.65 10.73
CA ALA A 500 30.41 17.24 9.71
C ALA A 500 29.55 16.06 10.16
N LYS A 501 30.16 15.04 10.78
CA LYS A 501 29.42 13.91 11.35
C LYS A 501 28.45 14.34 12.43
N GLN A 502 28.87 15.23 13.33
CA GLN A 502 27.99 15.76 14.38
C GLN A 502 26.86 16.59 13.80
N TYR A 503 27.15 17.45 12.83
CA TYR A 503 26.17 18.27 12.14
C TYR A 503 25.06 17.42 11.51
N ILE A 504 25.41 16.29 10.88
CA ILE A 504 24.40 15.36 10.33
C ILE A 504 23.52 14.80 11.45
N VAL A 505 24.11 14.29 12.54
CA VAL A 505 23.35 13.75 13.67
C VAL A 505 22.41 14.79 14.27
N ASP A 506 22.89 16.03 14.41
CA ASP A 506 22.08 17.13 14.92
C ASP A 506 20.95 17.51 13.94
N THR A 507 21.21 17.54 12.62
CA THR A 507 20.16 17.75 11.59
C THR A 507 19.10 16.65 11.64
N LEU A 508 19.51 15.39 11.81
CA LEU A 508 18.58 14.26 11.95
C LEU A 508 17.70 14.43 13.19
N GLN A 509 18.28 14.85 14.32
CA GLN A 509 17.52 15.15 15.53
C GLN A 509 16.54 16.31 15.30
N CYS A 510 16.93 17.36 14.59
CA CYS A 510 16.02 18.48 14.29
C CYS A 510 14.81 18.04 13.45
N PHE A 511 14.95 17.06 12.55
CA PHE A 511 13.79 16.45 11.86
C PHE A 511 12.89 15.72 12.85
N SER A 512 13.48 14.89 13.71
CA SER A 512 12.72 14.13 14.70
C SER A 512 12.00 15.01 15.73
N ASP A 513 12.61 16.12 16.15
CA ASP A 513 12.04 17.06 17.12
C ASP A 513 10.77 17.76 16.61
N VAL A 514 10.56 17.80 15.29
CA VAL A 514 9.35 18.35 14.65
C VAL A 514 8.42 17.26 14.09
N GLY A 515 8.63 15.99 14.47
CA GLY A 515 7.80 14.87 14.03
C GLY A 515 8.00 14.46 12.57
N ALA A 516 9.07 14.91 11.91
CA ALA A 516 9.37 14.58 10.52
C ALA A 516 10.23 13.31 10.41
N ARG A 517 9.68 12.28 9.75
CA ARG A 517 10.37 11.01 9.49
C ARG A 517 11.00 11.00 8.09
N VAL A 518 12.31 11.19 8.04
CA VAL A 518 13.08 11.38 6.79
C VAL A 518 13.89 10.13 6.48
N GLY A 519 13.81 9.60 5.25
CA GLY A 519 14.66 8.51 4.79
C GLY A 519 16.12 8.96 4.65
N VAL A 520 17.07 8.20 5.20
CA VAL A 520 18.47 8.64 5.33
C VAL A 520 19.41 7.81 4.48
N GLY A 521 20.05 8.46 3.50
CA GLY A 521 21.20 7.95 2.76
C GLY A 521 22.50 8.60 3.24
N TYR A 522 23.60 7.86 3.19
CA TYR A 522 24.89 8.37 3.64
C TYR A 522 26.04 7.89 2.76
N THR A 523 26.68 8.84 2.07
CA THR A 523 27.82 8.62 1.19
C THR A 523 29.01 9.43 1.69
N MET A 524 30.18 8.81 1.76
CA MET A 524 31.43 9.53 2.01
C MET A 524 32.25 9.61 0.72
N PHE A 525 33.08 10.63 0.57
CA PHE A 525 33.98 10.71 -0.57
C PHE A 525 35.36 11.29 -0.26
N ASP A 526 36.33 10.77 -0.99
CA ASP A 526 37.67 11.32 -1.14
C ASP A 526 38.09 11.16 -2.62
N CYS A 527 39.13 10.36 -2.90
CA CYS A 527 39.51 9.92 -4.23
C CYS A 527 38.41 9.09 -4.91
N VAL A 528 37.58 8.40 -4.13
CA VAL A 528 36.46 7.58 -4.60
C VAL A 528 35.28 7.74 -3.63
N PRO A 529 34.04 7.91 -4.12
CA PRO A 529 32.86 7.88 -3.28
C PRO A 529 32.52 6.46 -2.82
N GLU A 530 31.96 6.36 -1.61
CA GLU A 530 31.59 5.11 -0.95
C GLU A 530 30.24 5.30 -0.25
N THR A 531 29.23 4.55 -0.68
CA THR A 531 27.91 4.53 -0.04
C THR A 531 27.97 3.65 1.22
N ILE A 532 27.72 4.27 2.37
CA ILE A 532 27.73 3.61 3.69
C ILE A 532 26.33 3.14 4.05
N LEU A 533 25.33 3.99 3.77
CA LEU A 533 23.92 3.70 3.95
C LEU A 533 23.18 3.97 2.65
N ASN A 534 22.49 2.95 2.15
CA ASN A 534 21.50 3.10 1.10
C ASN A 534 20.21 3.65 1.72
N LEU A 535 19.44 4.40 0.93
CA LEU A 535 18.07 4.77 1.25
C LEU A 535 17.18 3.52 1.42
N GLY A 536 16.01 3.69 2.03
CA GLY A 536 15.06 2.61 2.33
C GLY A 536 15.42 1.73 3.54
N LYS A 537 16.57 1.95 4.18
CA LYS A 537 17.01 1.15 5.34
C LYS A 537 16.78 1.81 6.70
N TYR A 538 16.99 3.12 6.78
CA TYR A 538 16.97 3.88 8.04
C TYR A 538 16.22 5.20 7.84
N THR A 539 15.46 5.61 8.85
CA THR A 539 14.81 6.92 8.95
C THR A 539 15.47 7.77 10.03
N SER A 540 15.24 9.08 10.02
CA SER A 540 15.90 10.08 10.89
C SER A 540 15.81 9.76 12.39
N ASP A 541 14.77 9.06 12.81
CA ASP A 541 14.47 8.63 14.18
C ASP A 541 15.18 7.33 14.62
N ASP A 542 15.86 6.62 13.71
CA ASP A 542 16.50 5.35 14.04
C ASP A 542 17.69 5.53 14.99
N THR A 543 17.57 4.93 16.18
CA THR A 543 18.56 5.01 17.27
C THR A 543 19.97 4.50 16.90
N ALA A 544 20.12 3.71 15.83
CA ALA A 544 21.41 3.21 15.36
C ALA A 544 22.18 4.25 14.53
N LEU A 545 21.50 5.21 13.90
CA LEU A 545 22.11 6.16 12.96
C LEU A 545 23.26 6.98 13.56
N PRO A 546 23.15 7.59 14.76
CA PRO A 546 24.26 8.34 15.34
C PRO A 546 25.52 7.49 15.51
N GLY A 547 25.37 6.23 15.91
CA GLY A 547 26.48 5.28 16.05
C GLY A 547 27.13 4.95 14.71
N ILE A 548 26.33 4.68 13.68
CA ILE A 548 26.81 4.38 12.32
C ILE A 548 27.58 5.56 11.74
N ILE A 549 27.03 6.77 11.86
CA ILE A 549 27.66 7.99 11.35
C ILE A 549 28.96 8.26 12.11
N HIS A 550 28.95 8.28 13.44
CA HIS A 550 30.14 8.59 14.23
C HIS A 550 31.29 7.58 14.07
N TYR A 551 30.98 6.30 13.82
CA TYR A 551 31.99 5.25 13.63
C TYR A 551 32.88 5.47 12.39
N GLN A 552 32.41 6.25 11.41
CA GLN A 552 33.16 6.43 10.17
C GLN A 552 34.52 7.11 10.37
N MET A 553 35.51 6.57 9.67
CA MET A 553 36.92 6.97 9.78
C MET A 553 37.35 7.88 8.64
N LYS A 554 38.34 8.74 8.95
CA LYS A 554 38.96 9.61 7.96
C LYS A 554 40.22 8.96 7.38
N PHE A 555 40.25 8.78 6.07
CA PHE A 555 41.43 8.26 5.36
C PHE A 555 42.23 9.36 4.65
N GLY A 556 41.57 10.45 4.22
CA GLY A 556 42.20 11.51 3.43
C GLY A 556 42.37 11.13 1.96
N GLY A 557 42.71 12.10 1.12
CA GLY A 557 42.72 11.95 -0.33
C GLY A 557 42.36 13.26 -1.03
N LEU A 558 42.07 13.17 -2.32
CA LEU A 558 41.56 14.30 -3.12
C LEU A 558 40.09 14.55 -2.78
N SER A 559 39.61 15.79 -2.89
CA SER A 559 38.17 16.09 -2.89
C SER A 559 37.61 15.99 -4.30
N ARG A 560 36.93 14.89 -4.64
CA ARG A 560 36.33 14.67 -5.98
C ARG A 560 34.82 14.87 -5.96
N ILE A 561 34.40 16.11 -5.67
CA ILE A 561 32.99 16.53 -5.54
C ILE A 561 32.14 16.10 -6.76
N SER A 562 32.62 16.36 -7.98
CA SER A 562 31.95 15.96 -9.23
C SER A 562 31.63 14.45 -9.27
N LEU A 563 32.59 13.60 -8.90
CA LEU A 563 32.39 12.16 -8.88
C LEU A 563 31.42 11.74 -7.76
N ALA A 564 31.48 12.39 -6.61
CA ALA A 564 30.60 12.10 -5.48
C ALA A 564 29.13 12.43 -5.79
N ILE A 565 28.85 13.57 -6.40
CA ILE A 565 27.51 13.96 -6.85
C ILE A 565 26.99 12.97 -7.89
N ARG A 566 27.83 12.61 -8.87
CA ARG A 566 27.46 11.64 -9.90
C ARG A 566 27.15 10.27 -9.31
N HIS A 567 27.99 9.81 -8.38
CA HIS A 567 27.80 8.54 -7.68
C HIS A 567 26.48 8.54 -6.90
N MET A 568 26.26 9.53 -6.02
CA MET A 568 25.01 9.70 -5.28
C MET A 568 23.80 9.65 -6.21
N LYS A 569 23.79 10.47 -7.26
CA LYS A 569 22.70 10.49 -8.25
C LYS A 569 22.44 9.12 -8.86
N SER A 570 23.50 8.34 -9.12
CA SER A 570 23.40 7.05 -9.82
C SER A 570 23.12 5.85 -8.91
N THR A 571 23.37 5.96 -7.61
CA THR A 571 23.31 4.81 -6.68
C THR A 571 22.30 4.99 -5.55
N SER A 572 21.80 6.21 -5.33
CA SER A 572 20.79 6.47 -4.31
C SER A 572 19.41 6.12 -4.85
N ASP A 573 18.74 5.21 -4.15
CA ASP A 573 17.40 4.73 -4.47
C ASP A 573 16.37 5.55 -3.71
N PHE A 574 16.02 6.71 -4.24
CA PHE A 574 15.05 7.63 -3.62
C PHE A 574 13.63 7.08 -3.77
N ARG A 575 12.88 7.00 -2.66
CA ARG A 575 11.47 6.58 -2.64
C ARG A 575 10.66 7.36 -3.66
N ASP A 576 9.68 6.72 -4.28
CA ASP A 576 8.80 7.40 -5.23
C ASP A 576 7.77 8.27 -4.55
N GLY A 577 7.34 9.30 -5.27
CA GLY A 577 6.58 10.39 -4.68
C GLY A 577 7.42 11.26 -3.74
N SER A 578 8.50 10.73 -3.13
CA SER A 578 9.29 11.46 -2.16
C SER A 578 9.95 12.70 -2.73
N VAL A 579 10.15 13.67 -1.85
CA VAL A 579 11.15 14.67 -2.05
C VAL A 579 12.52 14.02 -2.04
N ARG A 580 13.32 14.37 -3.04
CA ARG A 580 14.71 13.98 -3.17
C ARG A 580 15.62 15.15 -2.82
N ALA A 581 16.37 15.03 -1.73
CA ALA A 581 17.36 16.02 -1.34
C ALA A 581 18.74 15.38 -1.14
N ALA A 582 19.79 16.14 -1.44
CA ALA A 582 21.15 15.77 -1.07
C ALA A 582 21.90 16.94 -0.43
N VAL A 583 22.58 16.66 0.67
CA VAL A 583 23.36 17.64 1.44
C VAL A 583 24.83 17.34 1.22
N ILE A 584 25.53 18.25 0.55
CA ILE A 584 26.97 18.12 0.28
C ILE A 584 27.75 18.85 1.37
N LEU A 585 28.47 18.10 2.21
CA LEU A 585 29.28 18.63 3.30
C LEU A 585 30.75 18.65 2.88
N THR A 586 31.27 19.83 2.51
CA THR A 586 32.62 20.00 1.94
C THR A 586 33.16 21.41 2.17
N ASP A 587 34.46 21.61 1.97
CA ASP A 587 35.09 22.94 1.90
C ASP A 587 34.96 23.56 0.50
N GLY A 588 34.37 22.84 -0.47
CA GLY A 588 34.12 23.34 -1.81
C GLY A 588 35.38 23.43 -2.67
N TYR A 589 36.53 22.95 -2.20
CA TYR A 589 37.81 23.13 -2.90
C TYR A 589 37.86 22.28 -4.18
N PRO A 590 37.77 22.89 -5.38
CA PRO A 590 37.77 22.11 -6.62
C PRO A 590 39.18 21.59 -6.88
N GLN A 591 39.36 20.27 -6.89
CA GLN A 591 40.66 19.67 -7.18
C GLN A 591 40.96 19.72 -8.67
N SER A 592 42.11 20.32 -9.00
CA SER A 592 42.74 20.21 -10.32
C SER A 592 43.82 19.13 -10.32
N ASP A 593 43.98 18.46 -11.46
CA ASP A 593 45.09 17.55 -11.70
C ASP A 593 46.44 18.29 -11.77
N SER A 594 47.54 17.55 -11.97
CA SER A 594 48.89 18.12 -12.07
C SER A 594 49.09 19.09 -13.23
N ASN A 595 48.14 19.17 -14.17
CA ASN A 595 48.13 20.08 -15.31
C ASN A 595 47.22 21.31 -15.09
N GLY A 596 46.59 21.42 -13.91
CA GLY A 596 45.67 22.50 -13.58
C GLY A 596 44.24 22.29 -14.11
N GLN A 597 43.92 21.11 -14.66
CA GLN A 597 42.59 20.78 -15.18
C GLN A 597 41.72 20.21 -14.05
N THR A 598 40.52 20.74 -13.85
CA THR A 598 39.60 20.24 -12.81
C THR A 598 39.31 18.75 -13.01
N THR A 599 39.28 17.98 -11.92
CA THR A 599 39.09 16.50 -11.94
C THR A 599 37.63 16.06 -12.18
N GLY A 600 36.88 16.88 -12.91
CA GLY A 600 35.45 16.77 -13.17
C GLY A 600 34.81 18.16 -13.28
N ASP A 601 33.55 18.18 -13.70
CA ASP A 601 32.72 19.38 -13.76
C ASP A 601 31.59 19.23 -12.73
N TYR A 602 31.86 19.69 -11.51
CA TYR A 602 30.91 19.58 -10.42
C TYR A 602 29.66 20.43 -10.65
N VAL A 603 29.74 21.46 -11.51
CA VAL A 603 28.58 22.28 -11.89
C VAL A 603 27.67 21.46 -12.80
N ALA A 604 28.23 20.82 -13.83
CA ALA A 604 27.47 19.97 -14.74
C ALA A 604 26.85 18.75 -14.02
N ASP A 605 27.58 18.11 -13.11
CA ASP A 605 27.03 17.00 -12.33
C ASP A 605 25.95 17.45 -11.33
N ALA A 606 26.12 18.63 -10.70
CA ALA A 606 25.11 19.23 -9.83
C ALA A 606 23.84 19.61 -10.62
N ASP A 607 23.99 20.21 -11.80
CA ASP A 607 22.88 20.47 -12.72
C ASP A 607 22.19 19.18 -13.14
N ALA A 608 22.95 18.12 -13.43
CA ALA A 608 22.40 16.83 -13.80
C ALA A 608 21.63 16.15 -12.64
N ALA A 609 22.00 16.39 -11.39
CA ALA A 609 21.27 15.91 -10.21
C ALA A 609 20.00 16.74 -9.97
N ARG A 610 20.08 18.08 -10.04
CA ARG A 610 18.92 18.98 -9.95
C ARG A 610 17.89 18.72 -11.05
N ASN A 611 18.34 18.50 -12.28
CA ASN A 611 17.48 18.14 -13.42
C ASN A 611 16.84 16.75 -13.26
N ALA A 612 17.37 15.90 -12.37
CA ALA A 612 16.76 14.64 -11.97
C ALA A 612 15.82 14.77 -10.76
N GLY A 613 15.49 16.01 -10.36
CA GLY A 613 14.58 16.32 -9.26
C GLY A 613 15.23 16.26 -7.88
N ILE A 614 16.57 16.18 -7.77
CA ILE A 614 17.27 16.16 -6.48
C ILE A 614 17.65 17.58 -6.10
N GLU A 615 17.03 18.12 -5.05
CA GLU A 615 17.41 19.42 -4.50
C GLU A 615 18.76 19.31 -3.78
N LEU A 616 19.69 20.21 -4.10
CA LEU A 616 21.04 20.18 -3.55
C LEU A 616 21.22 21.30 -2.53
N TYR A 617 21.73 20.91 -1.36
CA TYR A 617 22.17 21.81 -0.31
C TYR A 617 23.67 21.65 -0.12
N SER A 618 24.34 22.73 0.31
CA SER A 618 25.76 22.70 0.64
C SER A 618 25.98 23.18 2.06
N VAL A 619 26.76 22.43 2.84
CA VAL A 619 27.19 22.83 4.18
C VAL A 619 28.69 23.06 4.15
N ALA A 620 29.09 24.28 4.50
CA ALA A 620 30.49 24.67 4.56
C ALA A 620 31.22 23.95 5.70
N ILE A 621 32.00 22.93 5.34
CA ILE A 621 32.86 22.19 6.26
C ILE A 621 34.31 22.41 5.86
N GLY A 622 34.97 23.37 6.49
CA GLY A 622 36.36 23.70 6.15
C GLY A 622 37.02 24.57 7.20
N ARG A 623 38.30 24.88 7.02
CA ARG A 623 38.97 25.86 7.87
C ARG A 623 38.59 27.27 7.43
N ASN A 624 38.54 28.21 8.37
CA ASN A 624 38.27 29.63 8.07
C ASN A 624 39.21 30.15 6.97
N GLY A 625 38.61 30.70 5.91
CA GLY A 625 39.32 31.22 4.73
C GLY A 625 39.78 30.16 3.72
N GLN A 626 39.39 28.89 3.87
CA GLN A 626 39.65 27.80 2.93
C GLN A 626 38.37 27.21 2.31
N VAL A 627 37.21 27.74 2.67
CA VAL A 627 35.93 27.39 2.05
C VAL A 627 35.76 28.18 0.77
N ASP A 628 35.40 27.51 -0.32
CA ASP A 628 35.03 28.13 -1.60
C ASP A 628 33.51 28.30 -1.69
N ASP A 629 33.02 29.44 -1.21
CA ASP A 629 31.59 29.76 -1.22
C ASP A 629 30.99 29.78 -2.64
N SER A 630 31.80 30.11 -3.65
CA SER A 630 31.34 30.12 -5.05
C SER A 630 31.09 28.71 -5.56
N ALA A 631 31.96 27.75 -5.18
CA ALA A 631 31.75 26.35 -5.48
C ALA A 631 30.52 25.78 -4.75
N LEU A 632 30.37 26.07 -3.45
CA LEU A 632 29.19 25.66 -2.68
C LEU A 632 27.89 26.21 -3.28
N GLN A 633 27.88 27.49 -3.67
CA GLN A 633 26.72 28.10 -4.32
C GLN A 633 26.40 27.45 -5.68
N ALA A 634 27.42 27.10 -6.47
CA ALA A 634 27.19 26.42 -7.74
C ALA A 634 26.67 24.98 -7.57
N ILE A 635 27.13 24.28 -6.52
CA ILE A 635 26.65 22.94 -6.14
C ILE A 635 25.21 23.01 -5.63
N ALA A 636 24.85 24.00 -4.82
CA ALA A 636 23.50 24.17 -4.31
C ALA A 636 22.54 24.79 -5.35
N GLY A 637 23.07 25.50 -6.34
CA GLY A 637 22.30 26.22 -7.37
C GLY A 637 21.73 27.57 -6.89
N SER A 638 21.63 27.77 -5.58
CA SER A 638 21.20 29.02 -4.94
C SER A 638 22.00 29.27 -3.67
N GLY A 639 22.33 30.54 -3.41
CA GLY A 639 22.98 30.94 -2.16
C GLY A 639 22.09 30.75 -0.93
N ALA A 640 20.76 30.67 -1.12
CA ALA A 640 19.81 30.36 -0.05
C ALA A 640 19.87 28.90 0.43
N ASN A 641 20.51 28.01 -0.34
CA ASN A 641 20.67 26.60 -0.03
C ASN A 641 22.11 26.29 0.44
N VAL A 642 22.87 27.32 0.83
CA VAL A 642 24.22 27.21 1.40
C VAL A 642 24.18 27.55 2.88
N PHE A 643 24.68 26.64 3.70
CA PHE A 643 24.66 26.72 5.17
C PHE A 643 26.07 26.70 5.73
N ASP A 644 26.26 27.37 6.87
CA ASP A 644 27.43 27.12 7.71
C ASP A 644 27.19 25.91 8.63
N SER A 645 28.25 25.47 9.31
CA SER A 645 28.21 24.30 10.19
C SER A 645 27.69 24.60 11.60
N SER A 646 27.08 25.76 11.84
CA SER A 646 26.67 26.21 13.19
C SER A 646 25.19 25.99 13.50
N ASP A 647 24.35 25.89 12.47
CA ASP A 647 22.90 25.71 12.64
C ASP A 647 22.38 24.51 11.81
N PRO A 648 22.39 23.30 12.39
CA PRO A 648 21.82 22.10 11.77
C PRO A 648 20.31 22.16 11.59
N CYS A 649 19.59 22.87 12.48
CA CYS A 649 18.14 22.96 12.42
C CYS A 649 17.67 23.93 11.33
N ALA A 650 18.42 24.99 11.03
CA ALA A 650 18.12 25.85 9.87
C ALA A 650 18.15 25.06 8.54
N LEU A 651 19.08 24.11 8.39
CA LEU A 651 19.09 23.22 7.23
C LEU A 651 17.87 22.29 7.26
N ALA A 652 17.58 21.65 8.40
CA ALA A 652 16.42 20.78 8.53
C ALA A 652 15.11 21.52 8.17
N SER A 653 14.89 22.70 8.74
CA SER A 653 13.75 23.56 8.42
C SER A 653 13.74 23.95 6.94
N ARG A 654 14.89 24.32 6.35
CA ARG A 654 14.94 24.66 4.91
C ARG A 654 14.58 23.48 4.02
N ILE A 655 15.07 22.29 4.36
CA ILE A 655 14.70 21.06 3.67
C ILE A 655 13.19 20.93 3.80
N LEU A 656 12.59 20.88 4.98
CA LEU A 656 11.14 20.74 5.12
C LEU A 656 10.32 21.90 4.47
N GLU A 657 10.81 23.14 4.46
CA GLU A 657 10.14 24.31 3.90
C GLU A 657 10.19 24.39 2.36
N ALA A 658 11.32 24.05 1.74
CA ALA A 658 11.43 23.95 0.28
C ALA A 658 10.44 22.90 -0.29
N LEU A 659 9.89 22.09 0.61
CA LEU A 659 9.09 20.91 0.39
C LEU A 659 7.69 21.03 0.95
N SER A 660 7.29 22.23 1.40
CA SER A 660 5.93 22.50 1.84
C SER A 660 4.98 22.20 0.67
N CYS A 661 4.22 21.11 0.81
CA CYS A 661 2.91 20.82 0.25
C CYS A 661 2.50 21.80 -0.86
N ALA A 662 2.90 21.54 -2.11
CA ALA A 662 2.50 22.33 -3.28
C ALA A 662 1.15 21.89 -3.82
#